data_AF-A0A1L6R0B8-F1
#
_entry.id   AF-A0A1L6R0B8-F1
#
_cell.length_a   1.000
_cell.length_b   1.000
_cell.length_c   1.000
_cell.angle_alpha   90.00
_cell.angle_beta   90.00
_cell.angle_gamma   90.00
#
_symmetry.space_group_name_H-M   'P 1'
#
loop_
_entity.id
_entity.type
_entity.pdbx_description
1 polymer ?
#
loop_
_entity_poly.entity_id
_entity_poly.type
_entity_poly.pdbx_seq_one_letter_code
_entity_poly.pdbx_strand_id
1 'polypeptide(L)'
;MGNINTIYKFVFLFIASVISTTAQVSPGAEEPKTLEHTFYVAGNIGNDLTGDGLKILNTIVEASKNDDNASLLIPGNFLPQKGYEKEGERENQQEFLKKNLLDAVQEFNGKVIFTPGRNEWTKGGQNRIDDLESFLQDNQSNIEVWPDDGCPIEQEDITDDLILITVDTQWYLEDWDDHPNMNSKCDIKTRERFFAEFKDDIKDAHGKTILVSLQHPVMSNSKRSFFEKIGGFSVQDYQSKEQSYLRGRLETLASQFDNVIFLSGLDRNLQYLEDDGIPQIISGSTGKSQKLSIRKENEHFGSNKSGYARIKAYKNNETLIEFFSIENSDQPIFSKTLKSDEPNWSEIDFKTKEQIGDSVNASIYTEEETDKSGLYKSLIGDFYREVYSKEIKAPVLFLDTLEGNLQPLKEGGGMQSRSLRFIADDKNEFTIRALRKSATRFLQATTIKDHYIKDYIENTVAQRYAMDLFTSAHPYARYSLKHINDLLDIYAGKPQIYYVPKQKALGLNNDEYGDELYMFEAHVGDENKEFERFGSPEDIISTRDLLEEMRKSKNIRTDEKEFIKNRLVDMLIGDWDRHFDQWRWALHTQKDSTKLYQPIPRDRDFAFPNYDGFIPDLVKLGLPLVRKMETYDANVDNVKWFNLSGYPLDQRLLKTLTWEDWEEQVEFIQSRLSDNEIETAFKALPEEAQDETIENIKSSLKARRDNLEDIAKRYYNYLQEFQILTGTEEDDTFSIERKDHGLTEIIMINEDGKEVFRNTYNSETTDEIWIYGFDGDDTFKTLGKGNNPVEIKVVGGEENDIYDFQNTRKIKLFDHKSKENTIINSASRKWLVDDYEINTFNPDKRKRSENKIMPQVDYNGDEGLSLGIKDTYTTYGLTNNPFNTQHTFDAAYYFATNGFEVGYQGEFAHIFYNWNLGILASYTSPNFAVNYFGEGINSENQRDTFGRDYNRVRIEQWEIAPSLIWRGNSGGSFYAKPMLQSREVSYDEERFIADAFPEENDLFDQQLYAGGELNYHYENRDNPAYPSRGFEADITTGYKTNIDGHNNEFAYVSPWLAIDYPLHESGIAVLATKVGGKAIFGDNYEYYDGAILGGNENLRAYRWERFNGKQSFYHSTDLRVGISRFKTNFIPLQIGVSAGFDYGRVWAEDSTSDKWRNNYGGSIWINGFNAFTANTGYYYGDDGGRLTFTFGFKF
;
A
#
# COMPACT_ATOMS: atom_id res chain seq x y z
N MET A 1 -22.09 -7.88 62.10
CA MET A 1 -21.34 -8.46 63.24
C MET A 1 -19.88 -8.17 62.92
N GLY A 2 -19.18 -7.21 63.53
CA GLY A 2 -18.81 -7.09 64.96
C GLY A 2 -17.53 -7.90 65.18
N ASN A 3 -16.37 -7.41 65.61
CA ASN A 3 -15.98 -6.19 66.37
C ASN A 3 -14.80 -5.46 65.65
N ILE A 4 -14.63 -4.13 65.71
CA ILE A 4 -14.25 -3.28 66.86
C ILE A 4 -12.91 -3.67 67.49
N ASN A 5 -11.85 -2.91 67.17
CA ASN A 5 -11.08 -2.25 68.23
C ASN A 5 -10.62 -0.87 67.77
N THR A 6 -11.34 0.15 68.25
CA THR A 6 -11.06 1.57 68.07
C THR A 6 -10.15 2.04 69.24
N ILE A 7 -9.67 3.30 69.20
CA ILE A 7 -9.57 4.25 70.34
C ILE A 7 -8.18 4.88 70.61
N TYR A 8 -8.17 6.23 70.59
CA TYR A 8 -7.20 7.20 71.16
C TYR A 8 -5.77 7.27 70.56
N LYS A 9 -5.15 8.45 70.36
CA LYS A 9 -5.56 9.84 70.67
C LYS A 9 -4.89 10.83 69.70
N PHE A 10 -5.69 11.79 69.22
CA PHE A 10 -5.44 13.24 69.24
C PHE A 10 -4.00 13.73 69.50
N VAL A 11 -3.47 14.42 68.48
CA VAL A 11 -2.78 15.73 68.54
C VAL A 11 -1.89 15.97 69.79
N PHE A 12 -0.57 15.97 69.58
CA PHE A 12 0.27 16.95 70.27
C PHE A 12 1.29 17.60 69.33
N LEU A 13 1.47 18.89 69.54
CA LEU A 13 2.22 19.83 68.72
C LEU A 13 3.74 19.75 69.01
N PHE A 14 4.52 19.96 67.95
CA PHE A 14 5.74 20.81 67.90
C PHE A 14 7.04 20.48 68.69
N ILE A 15 8.15 20.68 67.96
CA ILE A 15 9.50 21.15 68.37
C ILE A 15 10.53 20.11 68.89
N ALA A 16 11.61 19.95 68.08
CA ALA A 16 13.06 19.83 68.37
C ALA A 16 13.55 18.87 69.50
N SER A 17 14.74 18.23 69.51
CA SER A 17 16.04 18.33 68.78
C SER A 17 16.94 17.14 69.27
N VAL A 18 18.09 16.71 68.70
CA VAL A 18 18.93 17.09 67.53
C VAL A 18 19.92 15.94 67.18
N ILE A 19 20.37 15.83 65.92
CA ILE A 19 21.55 15.07 65.39
C ILE A 19 21.71 13.57 65.73
N SER A 20 21.61 12.73 64.69
CA SER A 20 22.65 11.74 64.36
C SER A 20 22.64 11.46 62.84
N THR A 21 23.82 11.22 62.27
CA THR A 21 24.11 11.29 60.83
C THR A 21 23.97 9.95 60.10
N THR A 22 23.25 9.94 58.98
CA THR A 22 23.41 8.97 57.88
C THR A 22 23.36 9.72 56.54
N ALA A 23 24.18 9.31 55.58
CA ALA A 23 24.49 10.10 54.39
C ALA A 23 23.27 10.33 53.48
N GLN A 24 23.08 11.58 53.03
CA GLN A 24 22.33 11.85 51.81
C GLN A 24 23.22 11.49 50.63
N VAL A 25 22.76 10.54 49.81
CA VAL A 25 23.19 10.48 48.41
C VAL A 25 22.52 11.67 47.72
N SER A 26 23.32 12.59 47.19
CA SER A 26 22.78 13.66 46.34
C SER A 26 22.21 13.01 45.07
N PRO A 27 21.07 13.48 44.54
CA PRO A 27 20.81 13.32 43.11
C PRO A 27 22.02 13.86 42.35
N GLY A 28 22.36 13.23 41.21
CA GLY A 28 23.30 13.83 40.27
C GLY A 28 22.79 15.22 39.89
N ALA A 29 23.69 16.18 39.70
CA ALA A 29 23.30 17.44 39.10
C ALA A 29 22.86 17.15 37.66
N GLU A 30 21.67 17.61 37.26
CA GLU A 30 21.32 17.69 35.84
C GLU A 30 22.41 18.51 35.14
N GLU A 31 22.94 18.01 34.02
CA GLU A 31 23.86 18.79 33.22
C GLU A 31 23.16 20.07 32.70
N PRO A 32 23.88 21.19 32.56
CA PRO A 32 23.29 22.42 32.05
C PRO A 32 22.79 22.18 30.61
N LYS A 33 21.48 22.34 30.41
CA LYS A 33 20.82 22.17 29.10
C LYS A 33 21.49 23.04 28.06
N THR A 34 22.24 22.40 27.17
CA THR A 34 22.98 23.09 26.11
C THR A 34 22.04 23.20 24.90
N LEU A 35 21.63 24.43 24.59
CA LEU A 35 20.84 24.74 23.41
C LEU A 35 21.68 24.46 22.17
N GLU A 36 21.09 23.76 21.21
CA GLU A 36 21.78 23.33 19.99
C GLU A 36 21.35 24.15 18.79
N HIS A 37 20.04 24.24 18.54
CA HIS A 37 19.45 25.01 17.45
C HIS A 37 18.07 25.57 17.81
N THR A 38 17.73 26.75 17.27
CA THR A 38 16.39 27.35 17.37
C THR A 38 15.69 27.37 16.01
N PHE A 39 14.58 26.65 15.84
CA PHE A 39 13.72 26.78 14.67
C PHE A 39 12.57 27.76 14.91
N TYR A 40 12.26 28.55 13.91
CA TYR A 40 11.06 29.36 13.79
C TYR A 40 10.17 28.76 12.70
N VAL A 41 8.87 28.58 12.93
CA VAL A 41 7.96 27.97 11.96
C VAL A 41 6.79 28.91 11.67
N ALA A 42 6.57 29.25 10.40
CA ALA A 42 5.44 30.06 9.95
C ALA A 42 5.00 29.64 8.54
N GLY A 43 3.86 28.96 8.42
CA GLY A 43 3.29 28.53 7.14
C GLY A 43 2.26 29.51 6.58
N ASN A 44 1.79 29.25 5.35
CA ASN A 44 0.74 30.02 4.67
C ASN A 44 1.08 31.52 4.42
N ILE A 45 2.33 31.98 4.63
CA ILE A 45 2.69 33.40 4.59
C ILE A 45 2.29 34.09 3.27
N GLY A 46 2.34 33.35 2.16
CA GLY A 46 1.98 33.78 0.81
C GLY A 46 0.55 34.29 0.68
N ASN A 47 -0.36 33.81 1.54
CA ASN A 47 -1.77 34.21 1.53
C ASN A 47 -2.00 35.66 2.01
N ASP A 48 -1.04 36.28 2.70
CA ASP A 48 -1.13 37.68 3.15
C ASP A 48 0.25 38.36 3.34
N LEU A 49 1.09 38.33 2.30
CA LEU A 49 2.43 38.96 2.29
C LEU A 49 2.42 40.50 2.40
N THR A 50 1.25 41.16 2.44
CA THR A 50 1.19 42.62 2.69
C THR A 50 0.51 42.99 4.01
N GLY A 51 -0.02 42.00 4.74
CA GLY A 51 -0.72 42.16 6.01
C GLY A 51 -0.03 41.42 7.15
N ASP A 52 -0.64 40.35 7.66
CA ASP A 52 -0.15 39.63 8.83
C ASP A 52 1.07 38.74 8.53
N GLY A 53 1.22 38.23 7.30
CA GLY A 53 2.39 37.43 6.91
C GLY A 53 3.69 38.23 7.05
N LEU A 54 3.73 39.45 6.49
CA LEU A 54 4.87 40.36 6.60
C LEU A 54 5.20 40.75 8.05
N LYS A 55 4.19 40.93 8.91
CA LYS A 55 4.41 41.20 10.34
C LYS A 55 5.04 40.00 11.06
N ILE A 56 4.60 38.79 10.75
CA ILE A 56 5.14 37.56 11.33
C ILE A 56 6.62 37.40 10.93
N LEU A 57 6.96 37.55 9.65
CA LEU A 57 8.35 37.50 9.17
C LEU A 57 9.24 38.52 9.90
N ASN A 58 8.85 39.79 9.93
CA ASN A 58 9.59 40.84 10.64
C ASN A 58 9.74 40.54 12.15
N THR A 59 8.72 39.96 12.79
CA THR A 59 8.78 39.60 14.22
C THR A 59 9.74 38.43 14.47
N ILE A 60 9.76 37.44 13.58
CA ILE A 60 10.69 36.31 13.63
C ILE A 60 12.13 36.79 13.41
N VAL A 61 12.35 37.67 12.44
CA VAL A 61 13.67 38.26 12.14
C VAL A 61 14.23 39.01 13.36
N GLU A 62 13.44 39.89 13.99
CA GLU A 62 13.89 40.56 15.22
C GLU A 62 14.11 39.60 16.40
N ALA A 63 13.34 38.52 16.49
CA ALA A 63 13.54 37.50 17.52
C ALA A 63 14.86 36.72 17.30
N SER A 64 15.15 36.32 16.05
CA SER A 64 16.31 35.50 15.66
C SER A 64 17.66 36.12 16.01
N LYS A 65 17.74 37.45 16.13
CA LYS A 65 18.95 38.19 16.53
C LYS A 65 19.44 37.88 17.96
N ASN A 66 18.70 37.08 18.72
CA ASN A 66 19.03 36.65 20.08
C ASN A 66 19.37 35.15 20.17
N ASP A 67 19.36 34.42 19.05
CA ASP A 67 19.71 33.00 18.95
C ASP A 67 20.98 32.86 18.10
N ASP A 68 22.00 32.13 18.60
CA ASP A 68 23.30 32.00 17.92
C ASP A 68 23.22 31.12 16.65
N ASN A 69 22.42 30.04 16.70
CA ASN A 69 22.11 29.16 15.58
C ASN A 69 20.59 29.10 15.40
N ALA A 70 20.08 29.50 14.22
CA ALA A 70 18.65 29.43 13.94
C ALA A 70 18.30 29.08 12.50
N SER A 71 17.09 28.55 12.29
CA SER A 71 16.48 28.36 10.98
C SER A 71 15.02 28.82 10.98
N LEU A 72 14.56 29.44 9.89
CA LEU A 72 13.15 29.76 9.65
C LEU A 72 12.57 28.76 8.65
N LEU A 73 11.64 27.92 9.09
CA LEU A 73 10.92 26.95 8.27
C LEU A 73 9.57 27.52 7.83
N ILE A 74 9.33 27.50 6.52
CA ILE A 74 8.11 28.01 5.89
C ILE A 74 7.43 26.84 5.13
N PRO A 75 6.61 26.03 5.82
CA PRO A 75 6.00 24.83 5.24
C PRO A 75 4.79 25.14 4.34
N GLY A 76 5.07 25.37 3.05
CA GLY A 76 4.07 25.51 1.98
C GLY A 76 3.29 26.83 1.95
N ASN A 77 2.76 27.16 0.77
CA ASN A 77 1.98 28.38 0.50
C ASN A 77 2.75 29.65 0.90
N PHE A 78 4.00 29.76 0.49
CA PHE A 78 4.80 30.97 0.64
C PHE A 78 4.59 31.97 -0.50
N LEU A 79 4.01 31.52 -1.62
CA LEU A 79 3.50 32.37 -2.68
C LEU A 79 2.00 32.71 -2.50
N PRO A 80 1.52 33.82 -3.09
CA PRO A 80 0.09 34.05 -3.28
C PRO A 80 -0.56 32.97 -4.15
N GLN A 81 -1.87 32.77 -4.03
CA GLN A 81 -2.65 31.73 -4.75
C GLN A 81 -2.56 31.70 -6.29
N LYS A 82 -1.95 32.71 -6.93
CA LYS A 82 -1.64 32.66 -8.36
C LYS A 82 -0.43 31.76 -8.68
N GLY A 83 0.37 31.46 -7.66
CA GLY A 83 1.65 30.78 -7.76
C GLY A 83 2.63 31.48 -8.67
N TYR A 84 3.73 30.80 -9.01
CA TYR A 84 4.76 31.37 -9.87
C TYR A 84 4.36 31.26 -11.35
N GLU A 85 4.49 32.34 -12.11
CA GLU A 85 4.22 32.37 -13.56
C GLU A 85 5.49 32.03 -14.37
N LYS A 86 5.32 31.77 -15.67
CA LYS A 86 6.44 31.46 -16.59
C LYS A 86 7.29 32.69 -16.91
N GLU A 87 8.47 32.44 -17.47
CA GLU A 87 9.35 33.50 -17.99
C GLU A 87 8.60 34.42 -18.97
N GLY A 88 8.91 35.72 -18.92
CA GLY A 88 8.24 36.77 -19.70
C GLY A 88 6.88 37.23 -19.17
N GLU A 89 6.24 36.49 -18.27
CA GLU A 89 4.98 36.88 -17.61
C GLU A 89 5.18 37.20 -16.11
N ARG A 90 6.22 36.63 -15.47
CA ARG A 90 6.50 36.73 -14.03
C ARG A 90 7.16 38.00 -13.47
N GLU A 91 7.50 39.01 -14.28
CA GLU A 91 8.27 40.20 -13.81
C GLU A 91 7.63 40.91 -12.60
N ASN A 92 6.33 41.25 -12.71
CA ASN A 92 5.58 41.92 -11.63
C ASN A 92 5.51 41.08 -10.35
N GLN A 93 5.54 39.75 -10.48
CA GLN A 93 5.57 38.83 -9.35
C GLN A 93 6.95 38.79 -8.70
N GLN A 94 8.03 38.73 -9.49
CA GLN A 94 9.39 38.78 -8.97
C GLN A 94 9.64 40.09 -8.19
N GLU A 95 9.18 41.25 -8.68
CA GLU A 95 9.23 42.51 -7.93
C GLU A 95 8.42 42.44 -6.62
N PHE A 96 7.23 41.82 -6.66
CA PHE A 96 6.39 41.63 -5.47
C PHE A 96 7.06 40.73 -4.44
N LEU A 97 7.68 39.62 -4.85
CA LEU A 97 8.36 38.68 -3.95
C LEU A 97 9.64 39.29 -3.36
N LYS A 98 10.44 40.02 -4.17
CA LYS A 98 11.58 40.79 -3.65
C LYS A 98 11.14 41.70 -2.51
N LYS A 99 10.16 42.57 -2.77
CA LYS A 99 9.70 43.58 -1.81
C LYS A 99 9.00 43.06 -0.56
N ASN A 100 8.26 41.94 -0.65
CA ASN A 100 7.33 41.52 0.41
C ASN A 100 7.68 40.16 1.04
N LEU A 101 8.63 39.42 0.47
CA LEU A 101 9.14 38.16 1.01
C LEU A 101 10.65 38.25 1.28
N LEU A 102 11.46 38.53 0.26
CA LEU A 102 12.93 38.53 0.37
C LEU A 102 13.44 39.67 1.27
N ASP A 103 13.03 40.92 1.01
CA ASP A 103 13.35 42.08 1.86
C ASP A 103 12.93 41.87 3.34
N ALA A 104 11.91 41.04 3.58
CA ALA A 104 11.38 40.76 4.91
C ALA A 104 12.18 39.70 5.70
N VAL A 105 12.97 38.85 5.03
CA VAL A 105 13.78 37.78 5.66
C VAL A 105 15.29 37.99 5.50
N GLN A 106 15.71 39.05 4.80
CA GLN A 106 17.11 39.35 4.51
C GLN A 106 18.02 39.41 5.76
N GLU A 107 17.49 39.93 6.87
CA GLU A 107 18.22 40.13 8.13
C GLU A 107 17.98 38.99 9.14
N PHE A 108 17.44 37.85 8.71
CA PHE A 108 17.27 36.66 9.55
C PHE A 108 18.64 36.08 9.96
N ASN A 109 18.85 35.81 11.24
CA ASN A 109 20.12 35.30 11.75
C ASN A 109 20.25 33.77 11.56
N GLY A 110 20.35 33.32 10.31
CA GLY A 110 20.48 31.89 9.96
C GLY A 110 19.93 31.55 8.58
N LYS A 111 19.58 30.26 8.35
CA LYS A 111 18.95 29.79 7.11
C LYS A 111 17.43 30.03 7.09
N VAL A 112 16.87 30.34 5.93
CA VAL A 112 15.43 30.44 5.67
C VAL A 112 15.07 29.35 4.67
N ILE A 113 14.30 28.36 5.10
CA ILE A 113 14.00 27.14 4.35
C ILE A 113 12.53 27.17 3.94
N PHE A 114 12.28 27.13 2.64
CA PHE A 114 10.94 27.06 2.07
C PHE A 114 10.64 25.63 1.63
N THR A 115 9.54 25.06 2.13
CA THR A 115 9.02 23.79 1.57
C THR A 115 7.91 24.11 0.58
N PRO A 116 7.94 23.58 -0.66
CA PRO A 116 6.87 23.76 -1.62
C PRO A 116 5.50 23.31 -1.13
N GLY A 117 4.46 23.73 -1.85
CA GLY A 117 3.08 23.43 -1.54
C GLY A 117 2.12 23.87 -2.63
N ARG A 118 0.82 23.79 -2.35
CA ARG A 118 -0.25 24.04 -3.33
C ARG A 118 -0.14 25.35 -4.13
N ASN A 119 0.27 26.46 -3.52
CA ASN A 119 0.41 27.72 -4.26
C ASN A 119 1.68 27.73 -5.13
N GLU A 120 2.66 26.88 -4.86
CA GLU A 120 3.93 26.81 -5.60
C GLU A 120 3.79 25.91 -6.85
N TRP A 121 3.03 24.82 -6.74
CA TRP A 121 2.63 23.98 -7.87
C TRP A 121 1.67 24.72 -8.81
N THR A 122 2.19 25.15 -9.97
CA THR A 122 1.39 25.72 -11.07
C THR A 122 1.61 24.98 -12.38
N LYS A 123 1.00 25.46 -13.47
CA LYS A 123 1.18 24.89 -14.80
C LYS A 123 2.66 24.93 -15.21
N GLY A 124 3.24 23.75 -15.38
CA GLY A 124 4.68 23.54 -15.62
C GLY A 124 5.34 22.64 -14.58
N GLY A 125 4.65 22.30 -13.48
CA GLY A 125 5.06 21.25 -12.55
C GLY A 125 6.45 21.48 -11.95
N GLN A 126 7.27 20.43 -11.97
CA GLN A 126 8.64 20.45 -11.45
C GLN A 126 9.47 21.63 -11.97
N ASN A 127 9.50 21.86 -13.29
CA ASN A 127 10.22 22.98 -13.91
C ASN A 127 9.78 24.36 -13.38
N ARG A 128 8.57 24.50 -12.81
CA ARG A 128 8.10 25.75 -12.20
C ARG A 128 8.70 25.98 -10.81
N ILE A 129 8.98 24.90 -10.08
CA ILE A 129 9.56 24.92 -8.74
C ILE A 129 11.07 25.20 -8.84
N ASP A 130 11.76 24.52 -9.74
CA ASP A 130 13.16 24.80 -10.14
C ASP A 130 13.38 26.29 -10.54
N ASP A 131 12.49 26.80 -11.41
CA ASP A 131 12.42 28.22 -11.81
C ASP A 131 12.27 29.21 -10.63
N LEU A 132 11.57 28.77 -9.58
CA LEU A 132 11.25 29.55 -8.38
C LEU A 132 12.40 29.48 -7.37
N GLU A 133 12.93 28.28 -7.14
CA GLU A 133 14.10 28.00 -6.31
C GLU A 133 15.31 28.81 -6.77
N SER A 134 15.68 28.66 -8.05
CA SER A 134 16.75 29.45 -8.69
C SER A 134 16.57 30.94 -8.43
N PHE A 135 15.34 31.47 -8.60
CA PHE A 135 15.05 32.88 -8.34
C PHE A 135 15.22 33.29 -6.86
N LEU A 136 14.88 32.43 -5.91
CA LEU A 136 15.00 32.75 -4.48
C LEU A 136 16.47 32.75 -4.05
N GLN A 137 17.22 31.67 -4.36
CA GLN A 137 18.64 31.52 -4.03
C GLN A 137 19.53 32.55 -4.75
N ASP A 138 19.30 32.86 -6.04
CA ASP A 138 20.04 33.88 -6.79
C ASP A 138 19.95 35.29 -6.16
N ASN A 139 18.86 35.56 -5.43
CA ASN A 139 18.64 36.86 -4.81
C ASN A 139 19.10 36.91 -3.34
N GLN A 140 19.11 35.78 -2.61
CA GLN A 140 19.52 35.72 -1.21
C GLN A 140 20.18 34.38 -0.84
N SER A 141 21.47 34.42 -0.50
CA SER A 141 22.28 33.23 -0.19
C SER A 141 22.03 32.60 1.19
N ASN A 142 21.04 33.08 1.95
CA ASN A 142 20.59 32.46 3.19
C ASN A 142 19.24 31.75 3.03
N ILE A 143 18.71 31.67 1.79
CA ILE A 143 17.52 30.92 1.45
C ILE A 143 17.89 29.55 0.89
N GLU A 144 17.14 28.53 1.30
CA GLU A 144 17.06 27.22 0.63
C GLU A 144 15.60 26.93 0.26
N VAL A 145 15.38 26.14 -0.79
CA VAL A 145 14.08 25.50 -1.06
C VAL A 145 14.27 24.00 -0.89
N TRP A 146 13.57 23.40 0.08
CA TRP A 146 13.71 21.98 0.42
C TRP A 146 12.33 21.31 0.52
N PRO A 147 12.05 20.25 -0.25
CA PRO A 147 12.98 19.60 -1.18
C PRO A 147 13.37 20.46 -2.39
N ASP A 148 14.59 20.25 -2.88
CA ASP A 148 15.13 20.93 -4.05
C ASP A 148 14.63 20.30 -5.36
N ASP A 149 14.87 20.99 -6.47
CA ASP A 149 14.57 20.54 -7.83
C ASP A 149 13.09 20.16 -8.10
N GLY A 150 12.18 20.42 -7.16
CA GLY A 150 10.78 19.96 -7.17
C GLY A 150 10.59 18.46 -6.85
N CYS A 151 11.55 17.85 -6.14
CA CYS A 151 11.50 16.47 -5.69
C CYS A 151 10.63 16.28 -4.41
N PRO A 152 10.28 15.03 -4.01
CA PRO A 152 9.26 14.82 -2.97
C PRO A 152 9.75 14.93 -1.52
N ILE A 153 11.05 14.73 -1.28
CA ILE A 153 11.65 14.62 0.05
C ILE A 153 13.11 15.05 -0.02
N GLU A 154 13.60 15.65 1.07
CA GLU A 154 15.02 15.99 1.25
C GLU A 154 15.40 15.87 2.74
N GLN A 155 16.58 15.33 3.04
CA GLN A 155 17.06 15.01 4.39
C GLN A 155 18.38 15.75 4.69
N GLU A 156 18.36 16.65 5.68
CA GLU A 156 19.50 17.51 6.01
C GLU A 156 19.89 17.43 7.49
N ASP A 157 21.14 17.07 7.76
CA ASP A 157 21.75 17.01 9.09
C ASP A 157 22.05 18.44 9.59
N ILE A 158 21.25 18.92 10.54
CA ILE A 158 21.41 20.27 11.12
C ILE A 158 22.56 20.28 12.14
N THR A 159 22.67 19.21 12.94
CA THR A 159 23.84 18.89 13.78
C THR A 159 24.03 17.37 13.87
N ASP A 160 25.06 16.92 14.59
CA ASP A 160 25.30 15.49 14.86
C ASP A 160 24.07 14.80 15.50
N ASP A 161 23.31 15.53 16.34
CA ASP A 161 22.21 15.01 17.17
C ASP A 161 20.79 15.42 16.66
N LEU A 162 20.70 16.17 15.56
CA LEU A 162 19.46 16.82 15.09
C LEU A 162 19.35 16.85 13.56
N ILE A 163 18.23 16.37 13.02
CA ILE A 163 17.98 16.30 11.58
C ILE A 163 16.67 16.99 11.17
N LEU A 164 16.64 17.51 9.95
CA LEU A 164 15.45 18.04 9.29
C LEU A 164 15.14 17.22 8.04
N ILE A 165 13.97 16.59 8.01
CA ILE A 165 13.40 15.98 6.80
C ILE A 165 12.34 16.95 6.29
N THR A 166 12.41 17.36 5.03
CA THR A 166 11.38 18.17 4.37
C THR A 166 10.60 17.32 3.39
N VAL A 167 9.28 17.52 3.32
CA VAL A 167 8.40 16.68 2.49
C VAL A 167 7.41 17.54 1.71
N ASP A 168 7.50 17.47 0.38
CA ASP A 168 6.50 18.04 -0.49
C ASP A 168 5.25 17.14 -0.54
N THR A 169 4.39 17.31 0.45
CA THR A 169 3.06 16.66 0.46
C THR A 169 2.15 17.08 -0.70
N GLN A 170 2.44 18.17 -1.43
CA GLN A 170 1.66 18.55 -2.61
C GLN A 170 2.06 17.72 -3.84
N TRP A 171 3.35 17.45 -4.04
CA TRP A 171 3.86 16.53 -5.08
C TRP A 171 3.08 15.21 -5.12
N TYR A 172 2.80 14.64 -3.95
CA TYR A 172 2.05 13.39 -3.81
C TYR A 172 0.60 13.51 -4.30
N LEU A 173 -0.02 14.69 -4.09
CA LEU A 173 -1.42 14.98 -4.38
C LEU A 173 -1.64 15.57 -5.79
N GLU A 174 -0.59 15.95 -6.51
CA GLU A 174 -0.67 16.37 -7.91
C GLU A 174 -1.05 15.21 -8.83
N ASP A 175 -1.79 15.52 -9.91
CA ASP A 175 -2.00 14.58 -11.00
C ASP A 175 -0.78 14.62 -11.93
N TRP A 176 0.00 13.53 -11.98
CA TRP A 176 1.29 13.53 -12.65
C TRP A 176 1.16 13.58 -14.18
N ASP A 177 0.00 13.17 -14.71
CA ASP A 177 -0.35 13.27 -16.14
C ASP A 177 -0.45 14.73 -16.63
N ASP A 178 -0.81 15.67 -15.74
CA ASP A 178 -0.87 17.11 -16.05
C ASP A 178 0.53 17.77 -16.12
N HIS A 179 1.59 17.03 -15.73
CA HIS A 179 2.98 17.51 -15.63
C HIS A 179 3.97 16.60 -16.40
N PRO A 180 4.12 16.74 -17.74
CA PRO A 180 4.88 15.81 -18.58
C PRO A 180 6.39 15.66 -18.31
N ASN A 181 6.96 16.46 -17.39
CA ASN A 181 8.35 16.39 -16.94
C ASN A 181 8.43 16.02 -15.44
N MET A 182 7.40 15.38 -14.89
CA MET A 182 7.33 15.07 -13.45
C MET A 182 8.45 14.09 -13.04
N ASN A 183 9.12 14.39 -11.94
CA ASN A 183 10.27 13.63 -11.43
C ASN A 183 11.45 13.53 -12.42
N SER A 184 11.55 14.33 -13.49
CA SER A 184 12.61 14.17 -14.50
C SER A 184 14.00 14.21 -13.84
N LYS A 185 14.22 15.20 -12.95
CA LYS A 185 15.44 15.34 -12.14
C LYS A 185 15.51 14.47 -10.87
N CYS A 186 14.47 13.72 -10.51
CA CYS A 186 14.40 13.01 -9.22
C CYS A 186 14.61 11.50 -9.37
N ASP A 187 15.39 10.88 -8.47
CA ASP A 187 15.50 9.42 -8.38
C ASP A 187 14.18 8.74 -7.98
N ILE A 188 13.33 9.46 -7.23
CA ILE A 188 12.03 8.99 -6.76
C ILE A 188 10.97 9.16 -7.87
N LYS A 189 10.91 8.17 -8.76
CA LYS A 189 9.91 8.11 -9.85
C LYS A 189 8.55 7.46 -9.45
N THR A 190 8.31 7.08 -8.17
CA THR A 190 7.03 6.47 -7.73
C THR A 190 6.62 6.87 -6.30
N ARG A 191 5.30 6.88 -6.03
CA ARG A 191 4.72 7.18 -4.70
C ARG A 191 5.11 6.14 -3.64
N GLU A 192 5.24 4.87 -4.02
CA GLU A 192 5.74 3.80 -3.15
C GLU A 192 7.21 3.99 -2.76
N ARG A 193 8.06 4.46 -3.69
CA ARG A 193 9.48 4.77 -3.41
C ARG A 193 9.61 5.94 -2.43
N PHE A 194 8.78 6.98 -2.57
CA PHE A 194 8.72 8.08 -1.58
C PHE A 194 8.46 7.58 -0.14
N PHE A 195 7.53 6.65 0.06
CA PHE A 195 7.29 6.06 1.39
C PHE A 195 8.38 5.09 1.86
N ALA A 196 9.21 4.59 0.96
CA ALA A 196 10.40 3.81 1.33
C ALA A 196 11.49 4.76 1.83
N GLU A 197 11.77 5.85 1.09
CA GLU A 197 12.77 6.85 1.46
C GLU A 197 12.44 7.50 2.79
N PHE A 198 11.23 8.06 2.95
CA PHE A 198 10.80 8.64 4.22
C PHE A 198 10.95 7.70 5.43
N LYS A 199 10.87 6.38 5.23
CA LYS A 199 11.15 5.39 6.29
C LYS A 199 12.65 5.21 6.51
N ASP A 200 13.43 5.11 5.44
CA ASP A 200 14.87 4.90 5.54
C ASP A 200 15.59 6.13 6.10
N ASP A 201 15.18 7.35 5.77
CA ASP A 201 15.67 8.62 6.32
C ASP A 201 15.51 8.66 7.86
N ILE A 202 14.29 8.38 8.35
CA ILE A 202 13.98 8.33 9.80
C ILE A 202 14.79 7.23 10.49
N LYS A 203 14.94 6.07 9.85
CA LYS A 203 15.69 4.93 10.38
C LYS A 203 17.19 5.22 10.43
N ASP A 204 17.71 5.98 9.48
CA ASP A 204 19.13 6.35 9.40
C ASP A 204 19.47 7.50 10.37
N ALA A 205 18.48 8.33 10.73
CA ALA A 205 18.55 9.31 11.84
C ALA A 205 18.34 8.71 13.25
N HIS A 206 18.51 7.40 13.43
CA HIS A 206 18.31 6.71 14.70
C HIS A 206 19.09 7.34 15.87
N GLY A 207 18.37 7.69 16.94
CA GLY A 207 18.93 8.32 18.15
C GLY A 207 19.02 9.84 18.10
N LYS A 208 18.78 10.48 16.95
CA LYS A 208 18.70 11.94 16.80
C LYS A 208 17.30 12.47 17.15
N THR A 209 17.16 13.79 17.27
CA THR A 209 15.86 14.47 17.18
C THR A 209 15.51 14.69 15.71
N ILE A 210 14.31 14.26 15.29
CA ILE A 210 13.88 14.25 13.89
C ILE A 210 12.73 15.25 13.69
N LEU A 211 12.99 16.33 12.95
CA LEU A 211 11.95 17.29 12.57
C LEU A 211 11.47 17.03 11.14
N VAL A 212 10.17 16.86 10.94
CA VAL A 212 9.57 16.65 9.61
C VAL A 212 8.77 17.88 9.19
N SER A 213 9.29 18.69 8.27
CA SER A 213 8.63 19.90 7.74
C SER A 213 7.80 19.58 6.50
N LEU A 214 6.49 19.82 6.56
CA LEU A 214 5.58 19.51 5.46
C LEU A 214 4.36 20.45 5.39
N GLN A 215 3.78 20.64 4.20
CA GLN A 215 2.61 21.52 4.08
C GLN A 215 1.37 20.96 4.80
N HIS A 216 0.95 19.73 4.45
CA HIS A 216 -0.35 19.16 4.81
C HIS A 216 -0.28 18.43 6.17
N PRO A 217 -0.84 18.99 7.26
CA PRO A 217 -0.68 18.46 8.62
C PRO A 217 -1.19 17.03 8.76
N VAL A 218 -0.41 16.14 9.38
CA VAL A 218 -0.74 14.72 9.63
C VAL A 218 -1.96 14.61 10.56
N MET A 219 -1.94 15.35 11.67
CA MET A 219 -3.08 15.52 12.59
C MET A 219 -3.65 16.93 12.51
N SER A 220 -4.97 17.10 12.67
CA SER A 220 -5.60 18.43 12.73
C SER A 220 -6.89 18.47 13.57
N ASN A 221 -7.03 19.51 14.41
CA ASN A 221 -8.27 19.86 15.11
C ASN A 221 -9.03 21.04 14.45
N SER A 222 -8.68 21.42 13.22
CA SER A 222 -9.40 22.47 12.48
C SER A 222 -10.80 22.04 12.09
N LYS A 223 -11.78 22.94 12.26
CA LYS A 223 -13.16 22.72 11.83
C LYS A 223 -13.24 22.80 10.31
N ARG A 224 -13.67 21.69 9.72
CA ARG A 224 -14.01 21.52 8.30
C ARG A 224 -15.50 21.76 8.06
N SER A 225 -15.89 22.09 6.84
CA SER A 225 -17.30 22.19 6.44
C SER A 225 -18.00 20.82 6.48
N PHE A 226 -19.33 20.78 6.38
CA PHE A 226 -20.09 19.51 6.32
C PHE A 226 -19.63 18.66 5.13
N PHE A 227 -19.47 19.27 3.96
CA PHE A 227 -19.05 18.57 2.74
C PHE A 227 -17.59 18.12 2.80
N GLU A 228 -16.65 18.95 3.28
CA GLU A 228 -15.27 18.53 3.56
C GLU A 228 -15.19 17.38 4.60
N LYS A 229 -16.18 17.27 5.50
CA LYS A 229 -16.21 16.22 6.53
C LYS A 229 -16.66 14.85 6.01
N ILE A 230 -17.45 14.76 4.95
CA ILE A 230 -18.01 13.49 4.46
C ILE A 230 -17.66 13.17 3.01
N GLY A 231 -17.44 14.20 2.19
CA GLY A 231 -17.29 14.10 0.74
C GLY A 231 -15.86 13.85 0.31
N GLY A 232 -14.91 14.70 0.71
CA GLY A 232 -13.54 14.65 0.18
C GLY A 232 -13.52 14.82 -1.35
N PHE A 233 -14.29 15.80 -1.84
CA PHE A 233 -14.55 16.02 -3.28
C PHE A 233 -13.35 16.61 -4.03
N SER A 234 -12.31 17.04 -3.30
CA SER A 234 -11.00 17.38 -3.83
C SER A 234 -9.94 16.53 -3.14
N VAL A 235 -8.89 16.13 -3.86
CA VAL A 235 -7.69 15.49 -3.26
C VAL A 235 -7.09 16.30 -2.11
N GLN A 236 -7.33 17.61 -2.11
CA GLN A 236 -6.91 18.62 -1.12
C GLN A 236 -7.75 18.62 0.18
N ASP A 237 -8.92 17.98 0.18
CA ASP A 237 -9.79 17.93 1.35
C ASP A 237 -9.21 16.96 2.39
N TYR A 238 -9.19 17.35 3.67
CA TYR A 238 -8.65 16.52 4.76
C TYR A 238 -9.25 15.10 4.87
N GLN A 239 -10.41 14.85 4.27
CA GLN A 239 -11.07 13.53 4.25
C GLN A 239 -11.08 12.89 2.85
N SER A 240 -10.26 13.37 1.90
CA SER A 240 -10.01 12.67 0.63
C SER A 240 -9.29 11.35 0.89
N LYS A 241 -9.45 10.40 -0.02
CA LYS A 241 -8.82 9.08 0.08
C LYS A 241 -7.30 9.19 -0.04
N GLU A 242 -6.83 10.00 -0.98
CA GLU A 242 -5.41 10.19 -1.31
C GLU A 242 -4.67 10.84 -0.13
N GLN A 243 -5.23 11.92 0.44
CA GLN A 243 -4.60 12.64 1.54
C GLN A 243 -4.72 11.88 2.87
N SER A 244 -5.83 11.17 3.10
CA SER A 244 -5.97 10.35 4.31
C SER A 244 -4.99 9.19 4.32
N TYR A 245 -4.77 8.54 3.17
CA TYR A 245 -3.72 7.53 3.02
C TYR A 245 -2.32 8.14 3.17
N LEU A 246 -2.01 9.28 2.54
CA LEU A 246 -0.72 9.96 2.70
C LEU A 246 -0.39 10.24 4.18
N ARG A 247 -1.30 10.90 4.91
CA ARG A 247 -1.07 11.23 6.32
C ARG A 247 -0.95 9.98 7.19
N GLY A 248 -1.87 9.02 7.04
CA GLY A 248 -1.84 7.78 7.80
C GLY A 248 -0.57 6.97 7.56
N ARG A 249 -0.06 6.95 6.32
CA ARG A 249 1.25 6.35 5.99
C ARG A 249 2.39 7.08 6.70
N LEU A 250 2.47 8.42 6.66
CA LEU A 250 3.52 9.18 7.33
C LEU A 250 3.48 8.99 8.85
N GLU A 251 2.30 9.05 9.47
CA GLU A 251 2.06 8.80 10.89
C GLU A 251 2.50 7.38 11.31
N THR A 252 2.13 6.38 10.50
CA THR A 252 2.46 4.96 10.74
C THR A 252 3.95 4.67 10.56
N LEU A 253 4.64 5.40 9.69
CA LEU A 253 6.08 5.27 9.52
C LEU A 253 6.83 5.96 10.66
N ALA A 254 6.40 7.17 11.07
CA ALA A 254 6.98 7.89 12.20
C ALA A 254 6.82 7.14 13.53
N SER A 255 5.63 6.60 13.84
CA SER A 255 5.33 5.84 15.08
C SER A 255 6.09 4.50 15.24
N GLN A 256 6.95 4.15 14.29
CA GLN A 256 7.91 3.05 14.44
C GLN A 256 9.27 3.48 15.02
N PHE A 257 9.47 4.78 15.27
CA PHE A 257 10.71 5.39 15.73
C PHE A 257 10.46 6.50 16.76
N ASP A 258 11.43 6.72 17.63
CA ASP A 258 11.34 7.74 18.68
C ASP A 258 11.76 9.13 18.16
N ASN A 259 11.42 10.18 18.93
CA ASN A 259 11.85 11.57 18.68
C ASN A 259 11.43 12.22 17.34
N VAL A 260 10.41 11.69 16.63
CA VAL A 260 9.88 12.28 15.38
C VAL A 260 8.80 13.33 15.65
N ILE A 261 9.00 14.56 15.15
CA ILE A 261 8.11 15.72 15.35
C ILE A 261 7.68 16.32 14.00
N PHE A 262 6.37 16.34 13.72
CA PHE A 262 5.82 16.94 12.49
C PHE A 262 5.57 18.44 12.62
N LEU A 263 6.00 19.21 11.62
CA LEU A 263 5.87 20.67 11.50
C LEU A 263 5.05 21.00 10.26
N SER A 264 4.06 21.90 10.37
CA SER A 264 3.16 22.16 9.23
C SER A 264 2.53 23.55 9.14
N GLY A 265 2.06 23.88 7.93
CA GLY A 265 1.66 25.23 7.56
C GLY A 265 0.27 25.42 6.94
N LEU A 266 -0.42 24.38 6.48
CA LEU A 266 -1.68 24.56 5.72
C LEU A 266 -2.85 25.10 6.55
N ASP A 267 -2.94 24.72 7.82
CA ASP A 267 -4.10 25.04 8.67
C ASP A 267 -4.02 26.46 9.23
N ARG A 268 -5.10 27.25 9.07
CA ARG A 268 -5.11 28.69 9.37
C ARG A 268 -5.30 29.05 10.85
N ASN A 269 -4.45 28.48 11.69
CA ASN A 269 -4.40 28.66 13.14
C ASN A 269 -3.06 28.13 13.68
N LEU A 270 -2.89 28.21 14.99
CA LEU A 270 -1.76 27.63 15.72
C LEU A 270 -2.27 26.40 16.49
N GLN A 271 -1.58 25.25 16.44
CA GLN A 271 -1.94 24.05 17.21
C GLN A 271 -0.71 23.25 17.65
N TYR A 272 -0.79 22.66 18.85
CA TYR A 272 0.04 21.52 19.27
C TYR A 272 -0.89 20.33 19.49
N LEU A 273 -0.58 19.21 18.84
CA LEU A 273 -1.33 17.95 18.88
C LEU A 273 -0.35 16.80 19.18
N GLU A 274 -0.85 15.71 19.75
CA GLU A 274 -0.04 14.56 20.17
C GLU A 274 -0.92 13.29 20.14
N ASP A 275 -0.52 12.27 19.37
CA ASP A 275 -1.16 10.95 19.34
C ASP A 275 -0.08 9.86 19.21
N ASP A 276 -0.24 8.76 19.94
CA ASP A 276 0.70 7.63 20.04
C ASP A 276 2.19 8.05 20.17
N GLY A 277 2.46 9.10 20.94
CA GLY A 277 3.81 9.65 21.20
C GLY A 277 4.32 10.64 20.16
N ILE A 278 3.68 10.73 18.99
CA ILE A 278 4.10 11.60 17.87
C ILE A 278 3.54 13.02 18.05
N PRO A 279 4.37 14.07 18.15
CA PRO A 279 3.91 15.45 18.24
C PRO A 279 3.71 16.09 16.86
N GLN A 280 2.64 16.86 16.70
CA GLN A 280 2.34 17.67 15.52
C GLN A 280 2.20 19.15 15.91
N ILE A 281 3.01 19.98 15.26
CA ILE A 281 3.03 21.44 15.36
C ILE A 281 2.40 22.02 14.09
N ILE A 282 1.43 22.92 14.26
CA ILE A 282 0.76 23.65 13.16
C ILE A 282 0.97 25.14 13.38
N SER A 283 1.52 25.84 12.39
CA SER A 283 1.87 27.26 12.47
C SER A 283 1.42 28.07 11.24
N GLY A 284 0.22 27.80 10.70
CA GLY A 284 -0.26 28.36 9.43
C GLY A 284 -1.10 29.63 9.54
N SER A 285 -0.87 30.46 10.55
CA SER A 285 -1.87 31.39 11.13
C SER A 285 -2.27 32.64 10.30
N THR A 286 -1.82 32.78 9.07
CA THR A 286 -2.01 33.98 8.24
C THR A 286 -3.37 34.06 7.53
N GLY A 287 -3.81 35.29 7.25
CA GLY A 287 -5.08 35.57 6.57
C GLY A 287 -6.31 35.26 7.43
N LYS A 288 -7.38 34.75 6.82
CA LYS A 288 -8.64 34.48 7.53
C LYS A 288 -8.54 33.20 8.36
N SER A 289 -8.35 33.34 9.68
CA SER A 289 -8.24 32.22 10.60
C SER A 289 -9.40 31.20 10.50
N GLN A 290 -9.04 29.93 10.55
CA GLN A 290 -9.94 28.79 10.57
C GLN A 290 -10.21 28.36 12.02
N LYS A 291 -11.49 28.30 12.39
CA LYS A 291 -11.91 27.83 13.73
C LYS A 291 -11.42 26.41 13.98
N LEU A 292 -11.00 26.13 15.21
CA LEU A 292 -10.60 24.80 15.69
C LEU A 292 -11.51 24.26 16.80
N SER A 293 -11.30 23.00 17.20
CA SER A 293 -11.95 22.35 18.34
C SER A 293 -10.97 21.44 19.08
N ILE A 294 -10.46 21.85 20.24
CA ILE A 294 -9.56 21.01 21.03
C ILE A 294 -10.34 19.83 21.64
N ARG A 295 -9.74 18.63 21.55
CA ARG A 295 -10.32 17.36 22.01
C ARG A 295 -9.78 16.94 23.38
N LYS A 296 -8.45 16.99 23.54
CA LYS A 296 -7.72 16.64 24.76
C LYS A 296 -7.22 17.93 25.42
N GLU A 297 -8.06 18.64 26.20
CA GLU A 297 -7.75 20.00 26.70
C GLU A 297 -6.49 20.13 27.57
N ASN A 298 -5.97 19.02 28.12
CA ASN A 298 -4.74 18.98 28.93
C ASN A 298 -3.49 18.55 28.15
N GLU A 299 -3.64 18.06 26.92
CA GLU A 299 -2.56 17.50 26.09
C GLU A 299 -2.36 18.34 24.82
N HIS A 300 -3.46 18.81 24.22
CA HIS A 300 -3.47 19.57 22.97
C HIS A 300 -3.69 21.07 23.23
N PHE A 301 -3.08 21.91 22.39
CA PHE A 301 -3.28 23.35 22.37
C PHE A 301 -3.80 23.83 21.02
N GLY A 302 -4.55 24.93 21.00
CA GLY A 302 -4.85 25.64 19.76
C GLY A 302 -5.30 27.08 19.95
N SER A 303 -4.91 27.94 19.02
CA SER A 303 -5.22 29.37 19.01
C SER A 303 -5.57 29.86 17.61
N ASN A 304 -6.61 30.70 17.51
CA ASN A 304 -7.01 31.38 16.27
C ASN A 304 -6.32 32.74 16.08
N LYS A 305 -5.26 33.05 16.86
CA LYS A 305 -4.48 34.29 16.74
C LYS A 305 -3.41 34.14 15.65
N SER A 306 -3.14 35.22 14.91
CA SER A 306 -1.96 35.35 14.05
C SER A 306 -0.67 35.32 14.89
N GLY A 307 0.35 34.60 14.43
CA GLY A 307 1.53 34.25 15.21
C GLY A 307 2.38 33.14 14.59
N TYR A 308 3.34 32.63 15.34
CA TYR A 308 4.32 31.63 14.88
C TYR A 308 4.69 30.65 16.00
N ALA A 309 5.39 29.57 15.66
CA ALA A 309 5.97 28.64 16.61
C ALA A 309 7.50 28.82 16.66
N ARG A 310 8.09 28.68 17.85
CA ARG A 310 9.53 28.57 18.09
C ARG A 310 9.82 27.22 18.74
N ILE A 311 10.85 26.54 18.26
CA ILE A 311 11.25 25.21 18.70
C ILE A 311 12.72 25.29 19.07
N LYS A 312 13.08 24.85 20.27
CA LYS A 312 14.46 24.83 20.78
C LYS A 312 14.86 23.40 21.04
N ALA A 313 15.81 22.89 20.24
CA ALA A 313 16.39 21.57 20.40
C ALA A 313 17.61 21.65 21.34
N TYR A 314 17.74 20.66 22.22
CA TYR A 314 18.84 20.55 23.17
C TYR A 314 19.53 19.18 23.02
N LYS A 315 20.83 19.14 23.30
CA LYS A 315 21.71 17.95 23.13
C LYS A 315 21.31 16.65 23.84
N ASN A 316 20.26 16.67 24.66
CA ASN A 316 19.71 15.50 25.36
C ASN A 316 18.39 15.03 24.74
N ASN A 317 18.18 15.29 23.44
CA ASN A 317 16.93 15.07 22.70
C ASN A 317 15.69 15.70 23.39
N GLU A 318 15.90 16.72 24.24
CA GLU A 318 14.81 17.53 24.80
C GLU A 318 14.45 18.60 23.78
N THR A 319 13.15 18.81 23.54
CA THR A 319 12.66 19.84 22.63
C THR A 319 11.64 20.73 23.32
N LEU A 320 11.92 22.04 23.40
CA LEU A 320 11.00 23.04 23.92
C LEU A 320 10.24 23.72 22.77
N ILE A 321 8.93 23.56 22.78
CA ILE A 321 7.99 24.15 21.82
C ILE A 321 7.33 25.35 22.48
N GLU A 322 7.27 26.47 21.77
CA GLU A 322 6.64 27.72 22.20
C GLU A 322 5.80 28.32 21.06
N PHE A 323 4.60 28.80 21.35
CA PHE A 323 3.82 29.58 20.38
C PHE A 323 3.78 31.04 20.78
N PHE A 324 3.92 31.94 19.81
CA PHE A 324 3.83 33.38 19.99
C PHE A 324 2.67 33.94 19.18
N SER A 325 2.13 35.10 19.60
CA SER A 325 1.13 35.84 18.83
C SER A 325 1.66 37.21 18.47
N ILE A 326 1.29 37.76 17.31
CA ILE A 326 1.75 39.11 16.89
C ILE A 326 1.29 40.24 17.83
N GLU A 327 0.29 39.98 18.68
CA GLU A 327 -0.18 40.92 19.71
C GLU A 327 0.74 40.96 20.96
N ASN A 328 1.56 39.92 21.16
CA ASN A 328 2.46 39.74 22.29
C ASN A 328 3.61 38.81 21.89
N SER A 329 4.67 39.40 21.35
CA SER A 329 5.91 38.73 20.91
C SER A 329 6.83 38.32 22.06
N ASP A 330 6.68 38.96 23.23
CA ASP A 330 7.69 38.90 24.29
C ASP A 330 7.49 37.72 25.24
N GLN A 331 6.31 37.07 25.20
CA GLN A 331 5.94 35.93 26.04
C GLN A 331 5.12 34.91 25.24
N PRO A 332 5.41 33.60 25.37
CA PRO A 332 4.68 32.57 24.65
C PRO A 332 3.23 32.45 25.16
N ILE A 333 2.29 32.24 24.24
CA ILE A 333 0.88 31.95 24.54
C ILE A 333 0.64 30.47 24.89
N PHE A 334 1.60 29.60 24.57
CA PHE A 334 1.68 28.19 24.99
C PHE A 334 3.14 27.74 24.98
N SER A 335 3.49 26.84 25.89
CA SER A 335 4.81 26.20 25.92
C SER A 335 4.68 24.75 26.39
N LYS A 336 5.41 23.84 25.75
CA LYS A 336 5.49 22.40 26.07
C LYS A 336 6.95 21.94 25.89
N THR A 337 7.46 21.21 26.86
CA THR A 337 8.72 20.47 26.73
C THR A 337 8.40 19.02 26.38
N LEU A 338 8.99 18.54 25.29
CA LEU A 338 9.13 17.12 24.96
C LEU A 338 10.43 16.61 25.59
N LYS A 339 10.39 15.42 26.18
CA LYS A 339 11.58 14.73 26.69
C LYS A 339 11.84 13.52 25.80
N SER A 340 13.11 13.17 25.63
CA SER A 340 13.48 11.90 24.99
C SER A 340 13.09 10.71 25.87
N ASP A 341 12.69 9.62 25.24
CA ASP A 341 12.33 8.35 25.90
C ASP A 341 13.56 7.46 26.16
N GLU A 342 14.73 8.06 26.43
CA GLU A 342 15.95 7.28 26.70
C GLU A 342 15.78 6.36 27.93
N PRO A 343 16.19 5.08 27.84
CA PRO A 343 15.99 4.12 28.90
C PRO A 343 16.76 4.52 30.17
N ASN A 344 16.13 4.33 31.34
CA ASN A 344 16.81 4.58 32.61
C ASN A 344 17.89 3.53 32.87
N TRP A 345 19.12 3.86 32.46
CA TRP A 345 20.34 3.07 32.62
C TRP A 345 20.61 2.51 34.03
N SER A 346 19.99 3.10 35.07
CA SER A 346 20.12 2.62 36.45
C SER A 346 19.19 1.45 36.82
N GLU A 347 18.21 1.14 35.97
CA GLU A 347 17.22 0.06 36.18
C GLU A 347 17.55 -1.24 35.42
N ILE A 348 18.52 -1.23 34.50
CA ILE A 348 18.91 -2.39 33.69
C ILE A 348 19.98 -3.25 34.41
N ASP A 349 19.66 -4.52 34.67
CA ASP A 349 20.57 -5.49 35.29
C ASP A 349 21.53 -6.12 34.26
N PHE A 350 22.67 -5.48 34.06
CA PHE A 350 23.73 -5.96 33.16
C PHE A 350 24.55 -7.10 33.80
N LYS A 351 24.32 -8.34 33.35
CA LYS A 351 25.10 -9.51 33.78
C LYS A 351 26.46 -9.57 33.08
N THR A 352 27.51 -9.91 33.82
CA THR A 352 28.86 -10.09 33.26
C THR A 352 29.06 -11.46 32.62
N LYS A 353 30.11 -11.61 31.81
CA LYS A 353 30.47 -12.89 31.18
C LYS A 353 30.70 -14.01 32.20
N GLU A 354 31.23 -13.71 33.37
CA GLU A 354 31.43 -14.67 34.47
C GLU A 354 30.11 -15.13 35.11
N GLN A 355 29.03 -14.35 34.99
CA GLN A 355 27.72 -14.69 35.55
C GLN A 355 26.86 -15.53 34.59
N ILE A 356 27.02 -15.36 33.27
CA ILE A 356 26.29 -16.15 32.25
C ILE A 356 27.09 -17.39 31.83
N GLY A 357 28.41 -17.26 31.65
CA GLY A 357 29.27 -18.29 31.05
C GLY A 357 29.38 -18.16 29.52
N ASP A 358 30.16 -19.05 28.89
CA ASP A 358 30.47 -18.99 27.46
C ASP A 358 29.33 -19.50 26.54
N SER A 359 28.34 -20.22 27.09
CA SER A 359 27.20 -20.76 26.34
C SER A 359 25.96 -20.86 27.23
N VAL A 360 24.79 -20.61 26.65
CA VAL A 360 23.48 -20.74 27.32
C VAL A 360 22.55 -21.64 26.50
N ASN A 361 21.63 -22.31 27.18
CA ASN A 361 20.51 -22.97 26.52
C ASN A 361 19.42 -21.92 26.28
N ALA A 362 18.97 -21.77 25.03
CA ALA A 362 17.89 -20.87 24.67
C ALA A 362 17.08 -21.43 23.50
N SER A 363 15.80 -21.10 23.44
CA SER A 363 14.90 -21.38 22.32
C SER A 363 14.46 -20.06 21.65
N ILE A 364 13.84 -20.13 20.48
CA ILE A 364 13.31 -18.93 19.80
C ILE A 364 11.93 -18.58 20.37
N TYR A 365 11.09 -19.60 20.53
CA TYR A 365 9.74 -19.54 21.11
C TYR A 365 9.68 -20.37 22.40
N THR A 366 8.66 -20.13 23.21
CA THR A 366 8.31 -20.98 24.37
C THR A 366 7.54 -22.23 23.93
N GLU A 367 7.50 -23.28 24.77
CA GLU A 367 6.68 -24.48 24.49
C GLU A 367 5.18 -24.15 24.33
N GLU A 368 4.65 -23.21 25.11
CA GLU A 368 3.24 -22.77 25.01
C GLU A 368 2.93 -22.11 23.66
N GLU A 369 3.89 -21.38 23.08
CA GLU A 369 3.73 -20.77 21.76
C GLU A 369 3.69 -21.81 20.63
N THR A 370 4.31 -22.98 20.80
CA THR A 370 4.44 -24.01 19.76
C THR A 370 3.49 -25.20 19.93
N ASP A 371 3.00 -25.49 21.15
CA ASP A 371 2.03 -26.57 21.38
C ASP A 371 0.69 -26.27 20.69
N LYS A 372 0.19 -27.22 19.90
CA LYS A 372 -1.03 -27.12 19.10
C LYS A 372 -1.73 -28.48 19.02
N SER A 373 -3.05 -28.47 19.19
CA SER A 373 -3.87 -29.69 19.06
C SER A 373 -3.79 -30.31 17.65
N GLY A 374 -3.95 -31.63 17.55
CA GLY A 374 -3.94 -32.34 16.26
C GLY A 374 -4.98 -31.86 15.24
N LEU A 375 -6.13 -31.34 15.69
CA LEU A 375 -7.12 -30.71 14.79
C LEU A 375 -6.60 -29.38 14.22
N TYR A 376 -5.89 -28.59 15.02
CA TYR A 376 -5.26 -27.36 14.56
C TYR A 376 -4.15 -27.67 13.55
N LYS A 377 -3.27 -28.62 13.88
CA LYS A 377 -2.21 -29.11 12.98
C LYS A 377 -2.78 -29.61 11.64
N SER A 378 -3.85 -30.41 11.66
CA SER A 378 -4.52 -30.87 10.42
C SER A 378 -5.16 -29.76 9.56
N LEU A 379 -5.52 -28.61 10.16
CA LEU A 379 -6.16 -27.50 9.44
C LEU A 379 -5.13 -26.46 8.96
N ILE A 380 -4.16 -26.12 9.81
CA ILE A 380 -3.20 -25.03 9.58
C ILE A 380 -1.87 -25.52 9.02
N GLY A 381 -1.51 -26.79 9.24
CA GLY A 381 -0.20 -27.37 8.98
C GLY A 381 0.53 -27.73 10.28
N ASP A 382 1.48 -28.66 10.24
CA ASP A 382 2.42 -28.98 11.33
C ASP A 382 3.62 -28.00 11.36
N PHE A 383 4.02 -27.45 10.20
CA PHE A 383 5.15 -26.53 10.05
C PHE A 383 6.45 -27.05 10.72
N TYR A 384 7.32 -26.17 11.22
CA TYR A 384 8.52 -26.52 12.00
C TYR A 384 8.40 -26.14 13.49
N ARG A 385 7.17 -26.11 14.05
CA ARG A 385 6.92 -25.59 15.42
C ARG A 385 7.81 -26.20 16.50
N GLU A 386 8.03 -27.51 16.45
CA GLU A 386 8.74 -28.24 17.52
C GLU A 386 10.21 -27.84 17.66
N VAL A 387 10.88 -27.43 16.57
CA VAL A 387 12.28 -26.96 16.61
C VAL A 387 12.41 -25.47 17.03
N TYR A 388 11.32 -24.68 16.97
CA TYR A 388 11.31 -23.28 17.47
C TYR A 388 11.33 -23.19 19.01
N SER A 389 10.67 -24.14 19.69
CA SER A 389 10.64 -24.22 21.17
C SER A 389 11.73 -25.09 21.78
N LYS A 390 12.53 -25.76 20.96
CA LYS A 390 13.62 -26.60 21.43
C LYS A 390 14.79 -25.73 21.89
N GLU A 391 15.23 -25.92 23.12
CA GLU A 391 16.46 -25.29 23.60
C GLU A 391 17.66 -25.79 22.77
N ILE A 392 18.41 -24.85 22.19
CA ILE A 392 19.72 -25.11 21.58
C ILE A 392 20.81 -24.55 22.50
N LYS A 393 21.99 -25.18 22.49
CA LYS A 393 23.16 -24.67 23.20
C LYS A 393 23.87 -23.60 22.36
N ALA A 394 23.54 -22.33 22.57
CA ALA A 394 24.11 -21.20 21.85
C ALA A 394 25.33 -20.58 22.57
N PRO A 395 26.38 -20.15 21.84
CA PRO A 395 27.46 -19.36 22.42
C PRO A 395 26.98 -17.95 22.80
N VAL A 396 27.51 -17.38 23.88
CA VAL A 396 27.13 -16.04 24.38
C VAL A 396 28.01 -14.96 23.74
N LEU A 397 27.39 -13.93 23.15
CA LEU A 397 28.09 -12.83 22.48
C LEU A 397 28.01 -11.53 23.29
N PHE A 398 29.16 -11.12 23.82
CA PHE A 398 29.40 -9.77 24.35
C PHE A 398 30.12 -8.94 23.27
N LEU A 399 29.49 -7.86 22.82
CA LEU A 399 29.91 -7.05 21.67
C LEU A 399 31.23 -6.30 21.93
N ASP A 400 31.48 -5.94 23.19
CA ASP A 400 32.74 -5.36 23.69
C ASP A 400 33.89 -6.38 23.79
N THR A 401 33.64 -7.67 23.53
CA THR A 401 34.67 -8.72 23.47
C THR A 401 35.11 -9.09 22.06
N LEU A 402 34.51 -8.48 21.03
CA LEU A 402 34.95 -8.61 19.64
C LEU A 402 36.12 -7.65 19.36
N GLU A 403 37.02 -8.05 18.45
CA GLU A 403 38.07 -7.16 17.96
C GLU A 403 37.43 -5.94 17.29
N GLY A 404 37.91 -4.74 17.64
CA GLY A 404 37.36 -3.47 17.15
C GLY A 404 36.16 -2.92 17.92
N ASN A 405 35.75 -3.49 19.06
CA ASN A 405 34.81 -2.88 20.02
C ASN A 405 33.51 -2.30 19.37
N LEU A 406 32.60 -3.19 18.98
CA LEU A 406 31.40 -2.83 18.21
C LEU A 406 30.49 -1.81 18.92
N GLN A 407 30.16 -0.72 18.22
CA GLN A 407 29.22 0.31 18.65
C GLN A 407 27.93 0.26 17.81
N PRO A 408 26.73 0.42 18.40
CA PRO A 408 25.48 0.48 17.64
C PRO A 408 25.51 1.63 16.65
N LEU A 409 25.09 1.38 15.41
CA LEU A 409 25.03 2.39 14.36
C LEU A 409 23.58 2.79 14.08
N LYS A 410 22.77 1.86 13.58
CA LYS A 410 21.35 2.09 13.26
C LYS A 410 20.55 0.80 13.23
N GLU A 411 19.24 0.94 13.42
CA GLU A 411 18.27 -0.13 13.20
C GLU A 411 18.24 -0.57 11.73
N GLY A 412 17.78 -1.79 11.51
CA GLY A 412 17.56 -2.35 10.19
C GLY A 412 16.61 -3.52 10.21
N GLY A 413 16.32 -4.05 9.03
CA GLY A 413 15.49 -5.23 8.84
C GLY A 413 14.30 -4.95 7.94
N GLY A 414 13.84 -5.99 7.26
CA GLY A 414 12.71 -5.92 6.34
C GLY A 414 11.35 -5.87 7.06
N MET A 415 10.32 -6.40 6.41
CA MET A 415 8.95 -6.34 6.93
C MET A 415 8.76 -7.10 8.25
N GLN A 416 9.45 -8.23 8.47
CA GLN A 416 9.28 -9.12 9.62
C GLN A 416 10.52 -9.27 10.53
N SER A 417 11.69 -8.85 10.07
CA SER A 417 12.98 -9.07 10.76
C SER A 417 13.37 -7.84 11.57
N ARG A 418 13.82 -8.06 12.82
CA ARG A 418 14.51 -7.05 13.63
C ARG A 418 16.01 -7.23 13.48
N SER A 419 16.76 -6.17 13.21
CA SER A 419 18.22 -6.22 13.18
C SER A 419 18.85 -4.89 13.59
N LEU A 420 20.02 -4.97 14.22
CA LEU A 420 20.81 -3.81 14.63
C LEU A 420 22.17 -3.88 13.94
N ARG A 421 22.56 -2.80 13.27
CA ARG A 421 23.89 -2.66 12.69
C ARG A 421 24.86 -2.12 13.73
N PHE A 422 26.12 -2.53 13.60
CA PHE A 422 27.22 -2.03 14.41
C PHE A 422 28.39 -1.64 13.53
N ILE A 423 29.16 -0.65 13.98
CA ILE A 423 30.43 -0.27 13.39
C ILE A 423 31.57 -0.58 14.36
N ALA A 424 32.69 -1.08 13.82
CA ALA A 424 33.93 -1.33 14.55
C ALA A 424 34.89 -0.12 14.49
N ASP A 425 35.88 -0.09 15.38
CA ASP A 425 36.98 0.88 15.40
C ASP A 425 37.76 0.93 14.07
N ASP A 426 37.83 -0.20 13.35
CA ASP A 426 38.46 -0.33 12.02
C ASP A 426 37.53 0.03 10.84
N LYS A 427 36.31 0.50 11.15
CA LYS A 427 35.24 0.90 10.23
C LYS A 427 34.49 -0.22 9.49
N ASN A 428 34.80 -1.49 9.77
CA ASN A 428 33.98 -2.60 9.27
C ASN A 428 32.59 -2.61 9.95
N GLU A 429 31.55 -2.98 9.20
CA GLU A 429 30.16 -3.09 9.71
C GLU A 429 29.74 -4.54 10.00
N PHE A 430 28.97 -4.73 11.06
CA PHE A 430 28.38 -6.02 11.43
C PHE A 430 26.89 -5.88 11.68
N THR A 431 26.16 -6.98 11.67
CA THR A 431 24.71 -6.98 11.92
C THR A 431 24.31 -8.14 12.79
N ILE A 432 23.58 -7.87 13.88
CA ILE A 432 22.77 -8.89 14.55
C ILE A 432 21.35 -8.85 13.99
N ARG A 433 20.72 -10.02 13.79
CA ARG A 433 19.32 -10.16 13.39
C ARG A 433 18.63 -11.17 14.29
N ALA A 434 17.51 -10.77 14.91
CA ALA A 434 16.75 -11.66 15.78
C ALA A 434 16.24 -12.89 15.00
N LEU A 435 16.43 -14.09 15.55
CA LEU A 435 15.77 -15.29 15.01
C LEU A 435 14.26 -15.22 15.28
N ARG A 436 13.85 -14.60 16.39
CA ARG A 436 12.46 -14.27 16.71
C ARG A 436 11.98 -13.09 15.83
N LYS A 437 11.13 -13.41 14.86
CA LYS A 437 10.47 -12.45 13.97
C LYS A 437 9.44 -11.59 14.72
N SER A 438 9.16 -10.40 14.19
CA SER A 438 8.15 -9.49 14.73
C SER A 438 6.86 -9.56 13.90
N ALA A 439 5.84 -10.23 14.44
CA ALA A 439 4.50 -10.25 13.85
C ALA A 439 3.88 -8.86 13.76
N THR A 440 4.23 -7.95 14.68
CA THR A 440 3.76 -6.57 14.67
C THR A 440 4.35 -5.79 13.50
N ARG A 441 5.69 -5.79 13.32
CA ARG A 441 6.34 -5.16 12.15
C ARG A 441 5.80 -5.75 10.85
N PHE A 442 5.59 -7.08 10.79
CA PHE A 442 5.04 -7.76 9.60
C PHE A 442 3.63 -7.30 9.23
N LEU A 443 2.69 -7.34 10.19
CA LEU A 443 1.30 -6.94 9.93
C LEU A 443 1.18 -5.43 9.60
N GLN A 444 2.07 -4.60 10.17
CA GLN A 444 2.18 -3.17 9.89
C GLN A 444 2.72 -2.89 8.48
N ALA A 445 3.70 -3.66 8.04
CA ALA A 445 4.29 -3.48 6.71
C ALA A 445 3.42 -4.07 5.59
N THR A 446 2.66 -5.14 5.85
CA THR A 446 1.95 -5.91 4.81
C THR A 446 0.44 -5.69 4.77
N THR A 447 -0.21 -5.53 5.92
CA THR A 447 -1.68 -5.70 6.03
C THR A 447 -2.40 -4.39 6.36
N ILE A 448 -1.91 -3.64 7.34
CA ILE A 448 -2.46 -2.32 7.73
C ILE A 448 -1.29 -1.34 7.66
N LYS A 449 -1.22 -0.60 6.56
CA LYS A 449 -0.06 0.26 6.24
C LYS A 449 -0.19 1.69 6.75
N ASP A 450 -1.41 2.13 7.00
CA ASP A 450 -1.84 3.53 7.10
C ASP A 450 -2.36 3.92 8.50
N HIS A 451 -2.33 3.00 9.47
CA HIS A 451 -2.63 3.26 10.87
C HIS A 451 -1.69 2.43 11.74
N TYR A 452 -1.19 2.95 12.87
CA TYR A 452 -0.35 2.19 13.80
C TYR A 452 -1.15 1.08 14.50
N ILE A 453 -0.58 -0.14 14.59
CA ILE A 453 -1.32 -1.34 15.04
C ILE A 453 -0.76 -2.07 16.25
N LYS A 454 0.39 -1.65 16.81
CA LYS A 454 1.11 -2.36 17.89
C LYS A 454 0.18 -2.69 19.06
N ASP A 455 -0.39 -1.66 19.68
CA ASP A 455 -1.28 -1.77 20.84
C ASP A 455 -2.55 -2.58 20.56
N TYR A 456 -3.01 -2.59 19.30
CA TYR A 456 -4.20 -3.32 18.87
C TYR A 456 -3.91 -4.82 18.67
N ILE A 457 -2.71 -5.19 18.22
CA ILE A 457 -2.36 -6.55 17.78
C ILE A 457 -1.57 -7.34 18.81
N GLU A 458 -0.78 -6.72 19.69
CA GLU A 458 -0.01 -7.46 20.71
C GLU A 458 -0.90 -8.38 21.58
N ASN A 459 -0.47 -9.61 21.84
CA ASN A 459 -1.18 -10.64 22.61
C ASN A 459 -2.49 -11.18 21.96
N THR A 460 -2.73 -10.93 20.67
CA THR A 460 -3.88 -11.49 19.89
C THR A 460 -3.52 -12.79 19.13
N VAL A 461 -4.49 -13.57 18.62
CA VAL A 461 -4.20 -14.69 17.71
C VAL A 461 -3.84 -14.19 16.32
N ALA A 462 -4.21 -13.00 15.87
CA ALA A 462 -3.59 -12.45 14.66
C ALA A 462 -2.06 -12.34 14.82
N GLN A 463 -1.58 -11.87 15.98
CA GLN A 463 -0.16 -11.91 16.31
C GLN A 463 0.34 -13.35 16.46
N ARG A 464 -0.29 -14.19 17.30
CA ARG A 464 0.17 -15.58 17.49
C ARG A 464 0.16 -16.40 16.21
N TYR A 465 -0.77 -16.16 15.28
CA TYR A 465 -0.88 -16.83 13.98
C TYR A 465 0.14 -16.30 12.98
N ALA A 466 0.44 -15.00 12.98
CA ALA A 466 1.59 -14.49 12.22
C ALA A 466 2.92 -15.07 12.76
N MET A 467 3.06 -15.23 14.08
CA MET A 467 4.19 -15.95 14.69
C MET A 467 4.19 -17.44 14.31
N ASP A 468 3.03 -18.09 14.33
CA ASP A 468 2.83 -19.49 13.93
C ASP A 468 3.23 -19.71 12.46
N LEU A 469 2.83 -18.79 11.57
CA LEU A 469 3.21 -18.77 10.16
C LEU A 469 4.72 -18.58 9.97
N PHE A 470 5.44 -17.86 10.84
CA PHE A 470 6.90 -17.80 10.75
C PHE A 470 7.56 -19.15 11.03
N THR A 471 6.90 -20.09 11.72
CA THR A 471 7.40 -21.46 11.85
C THR A 471 7.31 -22.28 10.57
N SER A 472 6.76 -21.73 9.48
CA SER A 472 6.82 -22.34 8.14
C SER A 472 8.23 -22.39 7.56
N ALA A 473 9.20 -21.62 8.06
CA ALA A 473 10.60 -21.71 7.64
C ALA A 473 11.45 -22.41 8.71
N HIS A 474 12.35 -23.33 8.33
CA HIS A 474 13.16 -24.03 9.33
C HIS A 474 14.27 -23.10 9.88
N PRO A 475 14.27 -22.76 11.18
CA PRO A 475 15.02 -21.60 11.71
C PRO A 475 16.54 -21.76 11.59
N TYR A 476 17.01 -23.01 11.60
CA TYR A 476 18.43 -23.34 11.54
C TYR A 476 18.90 -23.93 10.20
N ALA A 477 17.99 -24.27 9.26
CA ALA A 477 18.39 -25.03 8.07
C ALA A 477 19.27 -24.18 7.13
N ARG A 478 19.01 -22.86 7.08
CA ARG A 478 19.83 -21.85 6.40
C ARG A 478 21.33 -21.88 6.74
N TYR A 479 21.76 -22.38 7.89
CA TYR A 479 23.19 -22.39 8.26
C TYR A 479 23.98 -23.45 7.47
N SER A 480 23.30 -24.45 6.90
CA SER A 480 23.88 -25.38 5.91
C SER A 480 24.40 -24.65 4.67
N LEU A 481 23.79 -23.51 4.31
CA LEU A 481 24.14 -22.72 3.12
C LEU A 481 25.57 -22.17 3.19
N LYS A 482 26.18 -22.08 4.38
CA LYS A 482 27.60 -21.70 4.50
C LYS A 482 28.50 -22.67 3.76
N HIS A 483 28.30 -23.98 3.92
CA HIS A 483 29.09 -25.00 3.21
C HIS A 483 28.74 -25.06 1.72
N ILE A 484 27.45 -24.91 1.39
CA ILE A 484 26.98 -24.95 -0.01
C ILE A 484 27.51 -23.75 -0.80
N ASN A 485 27.50 -22.54 -0.22
CA ASN A 485 28.05 -21.35 -0.86
C ASN A 485 29.57 -21.46 -1.05
N ASP A 486 30.31 -21.93 -0.03
CA ASP A 486 31.77 -22.13 -0.13
C ASP A 486 32.15 -23.22 -1.16
N LEU A 487 31.28 -24.21 -1.37
CA LEU A 487 31.44 -25.28 -2.37
C LEU A 487 31.11 -24.85 -3.81
N LEU A 488 30.17 -23.91 -3.96
CA LEU A 488 29.68 -23.41 -5.26
C LEU A 488 30.29 -22.07 -5.67
N ASP A 489 31.23 -21.55 -4.88
CA ASP A 489 31.89 -20.25 -5.07
C ASP A 489 30.87 -19.11 -5.14
N ILE A 490 30.09 -18.94 -4.06
CA ILE A 490 29.05 -17.92 -3.90
C ILE A 490 29.43 -16.98 -2.75
N TYR A 491 29.55 -15.69 -3.05
CA TYR A 491 29.77 -14.63 -2.06
C TYR A 491 28.61 -14.52 -1.07
N ALA A 492 28.90 -14.39 0.23
CA ALA A 492 27.87 -14.33 1.28
C ALA A 492 28.41 -13.81 2.62
N GLY A 493 27.52 -13.28 3.48
CA GLY A 493 27.84 -12.79 4.83
C GLY A 493 28.39 -13.86 5.79
N LYS A 494 28.11 -15.14 5.54
CA LYS A 494 28.46 -16.34 6.35
C LYS A 494 27.98 -16.24 7.81
N PRO A 495 26.66 -16.28 8.05
CA PRO A 495 26.07 -16.05 9.37
C PRO A 495 26.39 -17.12 10.42
N GLN A 496 26.31 -16.74 11.69
CA GLN A 496 26.48 -17.60 12.87
C GLN A 496 25.37 -17.35 13.91
N ILE A 497 25.06 -18.33 14.76
CA ILE A 497 24.08 -18.19 15.85
C ILE A 497 24.80 -17.80 17.15
N TYR A 498 24.27 -16.80 17.85
CA TYR A 498 24.68 -16.42 19.19
C TYR A 498 23.47 -16.09 20.08
N TYR A 499 23.63 -16.21 21.39
CA TYR A 499 22.77 -15.54 22.36
C TYR A 499 23.37 -14.19 22.74
N VAL A 500 22.59 -13.11 22.63
CA VAL A 500 23.06 -11.74 22.95
C VAL A 500 22.36 -11.30 24.24
N PRO A 501 23.06 -11.24 25.39
CA PRO A 501 22.47 -10.76 26.63
C PRO A 501 22.28 -9.24 26.62
N LYS A 502 21.41 -8.72 27.50
CA LYS A 502 21.38 -7.28 27.81
C LYS A 502 22.76 -6.82 28.30
N GLN A 503 23.32 -5.82 27.63
CA GLN A 503 24.70 -5.38 27.79
C GLN A 503 24.87 -3.91 27.38
N LYS A 504 25.78 -3.18 28.02
CA LYS A 504 25.96 -1.72 27.77
C LYS A 504 26.26 -1.39 26.31
N ALA A 505 26.96 -2.26 25.60
CA ALA A 505 27.31 -2.10 24.20
C ALA A 505 26.09 -2.11 23.23
N LEU A 506 24.89 -2.50 23.68
CA LEU A 506 23.67 -2.37 22.87
C LEU A 506 23.09 -0.94 22.84
N GLY A 507 23.63 0.01 23.60
CA GLY A 507 23.14 1.39 23.58
C GLY A 507 21.65 1.49 23.99
N LEU A 508 20.96 2.48 23.42
CA LEU A 508 19.52 2.71 23.58
C LEU A 508 18.69 1.47 23.19
N ASN A 509 19.21 0.63 22.29
CA ASN A 509 18.54 -0.56 21.77
C ASN A 509 18.52 -1.76 22.74
N ASN A 510 18.98 -1.62 23.99
CA ASN A 510 19.04 -2.71 24.97
C ASN A 510 17.71 -3.44 25.20
N ASP A 511 16.59 -2.71 25.17
CA ASP A 511 15.28 -3.26 25.50
C ASP A 511 14.63 -4.02 24.33
N GLU A 512 14.99 -3.73 23.07
CA GLU A 512 14.55 -4.50 21.90
C GLU A 512 15.54 -5.62 21.50
N TYR A 513 16.84 -5.47 21.76
CA TYR A 513 17.89 -6.34 21.20
C TYR A 513 18.67 -7.22 22.21
N GLY A 514 18.28 -7.24 23.48
CA GLY A 514 18.91 -8.06 24.52
C GLY A 514 18.11 -9.30 24.95
N ASP A 515 18.82 -10.30 25.46
CA ASP A 515 18.35 -11.56 26.04
C ASP A 515 17.64 -12.54 25.07
N GLU A 516 17.97 -12.51 23.76
CA GLU A 516 17.44 -13.43 22.74
C GLU A 516 18.53 -14.13 21.89
N LEU A 517 18.10 -15.04 21.02
CA LEU A 517 18.93 -15.65 19.96
C LEU A 517 19.00 -14.77 18.71
N TYR A 518 20.22 -14.47 18.28
CA TYR A 518 20.53 -13.68 17.09
C TYR A 518 21.38 -14.45 16.09
N MET A 519 21.14 -14.16 14.83
CA MET A 519 22.12 -14.35 13.77
C MET A 519 23.11 -13.18 13.78
N PHE A 520 24.40 -13.46 13.84
CA PHE A 520 25.47 -12.46 13.65
C PHE A 520 26.16 -12.70 12.30
N GLU A 521 26.31 -11.65 11.50
CA GLU A 521 27.07 -11.68 10.24
C GLU A 521 27.81 -10.37 9.98
N ALA A 522 28.81 -10.42 9.11
CA ALA A 522 29.40 -9.22 8.51
C ALA A 522 28.33 -8.54 7.64
N HIS A 523 28.24 -7.20 7.70
CA HIS A 523 27.34 -6.49 6.82
C HIS A 523 27.73 -6.69 5.35
N VAL A 524 26.75 -6.75 4.45
CA VAL A 524 27.01 -6.79 3.00
C VAL A 524 26.81 -5.39 2.45
N GLY A 525 27.89 -4.63 2.37
CA GLY A 525 27.98 -3.23 1.95
C GLY A 525 29.44 -2.81 1.80
N ASP A 526 29.69 -1.62 1.26
CA ASP A 526 31.03 -1.14 0.89
C ASP A 526 32.00 -1.07 2.07
N GLU A 527 31.46 -0.89 3.28
CA GLU A 527 32.19 -0.80 4.54
C GLU A 527 33.06 -2.04 4.80
N ASN A 528 32.73 -3.17 4.17
CA ASN A 528 33.42 -4.45 4.29
C ASN A 528 34.05 -4.96 2.98
N LYS A 529 34.25 -4.11 1.97
CA LYS A 529 34.75 -4.57 0.64
C LYS A 529 36.07 -5.31 0.67
N GLU A 530 36.94 -5.03 1.64
CA GLU A 530 38.23 -5.73 1.83
C GLU A 530 38.07 -7.20 2.25
N PHE A 531 36.87 -7.65 2.64
CA PHE A 531 36.64 -9.04 3.03
C PHE A 531 36.62 -9.97 1.79
N GLU A 532 37.59 -10.89 1.71
CA GLU A 532 37.72 -11.92 0.67
C GLU A 532 36.42 -12.71 0.41
N ARG A 533 35.52 -12.85 1.41
CA ARG A 533 34.21 -13.52 1.28
C ARG A 533 33.22 -12.81 0.33
N PHE A 534 33.52 -11.58 -0.06
CA PHE A 534 32.74 -10.76 -1.00
C PHE A 534 33.46 -10.55 -2.34
N GLY A 535 34.61 -11.22 -2.57
CA GLY A 535 35.39 -11.12 -3.80
C GLY A 535 36.50 -10.06 -3.80
N SER A 536 36.65 -9.29 -2.71
CA SER A 536 37.50 -8.10 -2.64
C SER A 536 37.24 -7.06 -3.76
N PRO A 537 36.00 -6.55 -3.90
CA PRO A 537 35.63 -5.58 -4.93
C PRO A 537 36.11 -4.16 -4.65
N GLU A 538 35.98 -3.31 -5.67
CA GLU A 538 36.20 -1.86 -5.60
C GLU A 538 35.09 -1.15 -4.81
N ASP A 539 33.86 -1.68 -4.89
CA ASP A 539 32.63 -1.15 -4.28
C ASP A 539 31.58 -2.26 -4.07
N ILE A 540 30.62 -2.09 -3.15
CA ILE A 540 29.46 -3.00 -2.95
C ILE A 540 28.16 -2.19 -2.86
N ILE A 541 27.43 -2.12 -3.98
CA ILE A 541 26.23 -1.29 -4.13
C ILE A 541 24.90 -2.08 -3.98
N SER A 542 23.80 -1.36 -3.81
CA SER A 542 22.43 -1.89 -3.81
C SER A 542 21.93 -2.22 -5.22
N THR A 543 20.86 -3.01 -5.29
CA THR A 543 20.19 -3.31 -6.56
C THR A 543 19.51 -2.09 -7.19
N ARG A 544 19.12 -1.08 -6.40
CA ARG A 544 18.53 0.16 -6.93
C ARG A 544 19.62 0.99 -7.61
N ASP A 545 20.70 1.25 -6.91
CA ASP A 545 21.89 1.98 -7.38
C ASP A 545 22.52 1.29 -8.61
N LEU A 546 22.56 -0.05 -8.64
CA LEU A 546 22.96 -0.79 -9.86
C LEU A 546 22.03 -0.48 -11.05
N LEU A 547 20.71 -0.49 -10.83
CA LEU A 547 19.73 -0.23 -11.89
C LEU A 547 19.71 1.25 -12.32
N GLU A 548 20.27 2.16 -11.53
CA GLU A 548 20.49 3.58 -11.87
C GLU A 548 21.81 3.76 -12.63
N GLU A 549 22.92 3.19 -12.13
CA GLU A 549 24.20 3.12 -12.85
C GLU A 549 24.01 2.51 -14.26
N MET A 550 23.21 1.43 -14.39
CA MET A 550 22.88 0.81 -15.68
C MET A 550 22.11 1.72 -16.66
N ARG A 551 21.43 2.78 -16.20
CA ARG A 551 20.82 3.81 -17.06
C ARG A 551 21.79 4.90 -17.44
N LYS A 552 22.76 5.19 -16.56
CA LYS A 552 23.75 6.25 -16.75
C LYS A 552 24.86 5.86 -17.73
N SER A 553 25.18 4.57 -17.91
CA SER A 553 26.18 4.17 -18.93
C SER A 553 26.13 2.70 -19.39
N LYS A 554 26.39 2.47 -20.68
CA LYS A 554 26.54 1.14 -21.30
C LYS A 554 27.82 0.38 -20.95
N ASN A 555 28.80 1.02 -20.29
CA ASN A 555 30.03 0.34 -19.88
C ASN A 555 29.86 -0.50 -18.60
N ILE A 556 28.62 -0.61 -18.10
CA ILE A 556 28.23 -1.39 -16.94
C ILE A 556 27.60 -2.72 -17.39
N ARG A 557 28.01 -3.81 -16.74
CA ARG A 557 27.47 -5.16 -16.98
C ARG A 557 27.27 -5.89 -15.67
N THR A 558 26.24 -6.71 -15.60
CA THR A 558 26.08 -7.71 -14.55
C THR A 558 26.67 -9.04 -14.99
N ASP A 559 27.20 -9.80 -14.02
CA ASP A 559 27.63 -11.17 -14.28
C ASP A 559 26.39 -12.09 -14.34
N GLU A 560 25.78 -12.17 -15.52
CA GLU A 560 24.58 -12.99 -15.74
C GLU A 560 24.79 -14.46 -15.34
N LYS A 561 26.01 -15.02 -15.53
CA LYS A 561 26.33 -16.42 -15.19
C LYS A 561 26.36 -16.64 -13.69
N GLU A 562 27.05 -15.79 -12.94
CA GLU A 562 27.05 -15.83 -11.47
C GLU A 562 25.66 -15.54 -10.89
N PHE A 563 24.87 -14.68 -11.54
CA PHE A 563 23.50 -14.41 -11.13
C PHE A 563 22.60 -15.62 -11.33
N ILE A 564 22.59 -16.26 -12.51
CA ILE A 564 21.77 -17.47 -12.69
C ILE A 564 22.23 -18.62 -11.80
N LYS A 565 23.54 -18.82 -11.58
CA LYS A 565 24.05 -19.81 -10.61
C LYS A 565 23.43 -19.61 -9.22
N ASN A 566 23.37 -18.36 -8.76
CA ASN A 566 22.72 -18.02 -7.49
C ASN A 566 21.20 -18.23 -7.49
N ARG A 567 20.49 -17.85 -8.56
CA ARG A 567 19.04 -18.03 -8.69
C ARG A 567 18.63 -19.50 -8.77
N LEU A 568 19.45 -20.35 -9.40
CA LEU A 568 19.29 -21.81 -9.41
C LEU A 568 19.47 -22.40 -7.99
N VAL A 569 20.42 -21.89 -7.20
CA VAL A 569 20.56 -22.27 -5.78
C VAL A 569 19.34 -21.84 -4.96
N ASP A 570 18.76 -20.65 -5.20
CA ASP A 570 17.53 -20.22 -4.52
C ASP A 570 16.35 -21.19 -4.79
N MET A 571 16.16 -21.61 -6.05
CA MET A 571 15.15 -22.62 -6.44
C MET A 571 15.44 -24.00 -5.84
N LEU A 572 16.71 -24.40 -5.79
CA LEU A 572 17.17 -25.67 -5.22
C LEU A 572 16.88 -25.77 -3.72
N ILE A 573 16.97 -24.67 -2.97
CA ILE A 573 16.69 -24.63 -1.52
C ILE A 573 15.24 -24.20 -1.20
N GLY A 574 14.45 -23.81 -2.20
CA GLY A 574 13.06 -23.40 -2.02
C GLY A 574 12.87 -21.98 -1.50
N ASP A 575 13.87 -21.10 -1.59
CA ASP A 575 13.73 -19.69 -1.20
C ASP A 575 13.03 -18.89 -2.32
N TRP A 576 11.73 -18.65 -2.13
CA TRP A 576 10.89 -17.92 -3.07
C TRP A 576 11.00 -16.39 -2.95
N ASP A 577 11.59 -15.84 -1.88
CA ASP A 577 11.43 -14.40 -1.56
C ASP A 577 12.56 -13.50 -2.09
N ARG A 578 12.94 -13.68 -3.35
CA ARG A 578 14.18 -13.09 -3.91
C ARG A 578 13.99 -11.68 -4.53
N HIS A 579 13.39 -10.75 -3.77
CA HIS A 579 13.18 -9.35 -4.19
C HIS A 579 14.49 -8.50 -4.17
N PHE A 580 14.45 -7.24 -4.65
CA PHE A 580 15.66 -6.44 -4.94
C PHE A 580 16.60 -6.25 -3.75
N ASP A 581 16.08 -6.09 -2.53
CA ASP A 581 16.89 -5.87 -1.32
C ASP A 581 17.70 -7.10 -0.89
N GLN A 582 17.35 -8.27 -1.43
CA GLN A 582 17.98 -9.57 -1.17
C GLN A 582 19.29 -9.78 -1.94
N TRP A 583 19.79 -8.72 -2.58
CA TRP A 583 21.02 -8.71 -3.37
C TRP A 583 21.85 -7.47 -3.06
N ARG A 584 23.16 -7.62 -3.18
CA ARG A 584 24.15 -6.55 -3.31
C ARG A 584 25.11 -6.90 -4.44
N TRP A 585 25.86 -5.92 -4.92
CA TRP A 585 26.60 -6.05 -6.17
C TRP A 585 28.04 -5.61 -6.01
N ALA A 586 28.96 -6.57 -6.06
CA ALA A 586 30.41 -6.40 -5.99
C ALA A 586 30.95 -5.84 -7.32
N LEU A 587 31.53 -4.65 -7.31
CA LEU A 587 32.13 -4.01 -8.48
C LEU A 587 33.56 -4.49 -8.73
N HIS A 588 33.83 -4.94 -9.96
CA HIS A 588 35.17 -5.24 -10.46
C HIS A 588 35.40 -4.61 -11.84
N THR A 589 36.33 -3.64 -11.93
CA THR A 589 36.66 -2.99 -13.20
C THR A 589 37.57 -3.88 -14.05
N GLN A 590 37.09 -4.19 -15.26
CA GLN A 590 37.80 -5.03 -16.23
C GLN A 590 38.93 -4.28 -16.94
N LYS A 591 39.83 -5.03 -17.60
CA LYS A 591 40.99 -4.46 -18.32
C LYS A 591 40.64 -3.57 -19.51
N ASP A 592 39.40 -3.64 -20.00
CA ASP A 592 38.84 -2.80 -21.05
C ASP A 592 37.95 -1.67 -20.50
N SER A 593 38.05 -1.40 -19.19
CA SER A 593 37.27 -0.42 -18.43
C SER A 593 35.77 -0.75 -18.27
N THR A 594 35.32 -1.98 -18.60
CA THR A 594 33.96 -2.41 -18.28
C THR A 594 33.79 -2.56 -16.77
N LYS A 595 32.78 -1.92 -16.16
CA LYS A 595 32.37 -2.17 -14.77
C LYS A 595 31.57 -3.47 -14.73
N LEU A 596 32.11 -4.54 -14.13
CA LEU A 596 31.40 -5.81 -13.95
C LEU A 596 30.88 -5.90 -12.52
N TYR A 597 29.57 -6.12 -12.37
CA TYR A 597 28.90 -6.29 -11.08
C TYR A 597 28.56 -7.76 -10.83
N GLN A 598 29.14 -8.34 -9.78
CA GLN A 598 28.89 -9.72 -9.36
C GLN A 598 27.90 -9.77 -8.18
N PRO A 599 26.94 -10.72 -8.17
CA PRO A 599 25.88 -10.78 -7.17
C PRO A 599 26.36 -11.36 -5.83
N ILE A 600 26.01 -10.69 -4.75
CA ILE A 600 26.09 -11.18 -3.38
C ILE A 600 24.66 -11.41 -2.86
N PRO A 601 24.15 -12.65 -2.79
CA PRO A 601 22.87 -12.93 -2.16
C PRO A 601 22.90 -12.58 -0.66
N ARG A 602 21.91 -11.82 -0.22
CA ARG A 602 21.56 -11.61 1.18
C ARG A 602 20.39 -12.53 1.56
N ASP A 603 20.29 -12.78 2.86
CA ASP A 603 19.00 -13.02 3.52
C ASP A 603 18.12 -14.10 2.86
N ARG A 604 18.62 -15.35 2.93
CA ARG A 604 17.89 -16.57 2.58
C ARG A 604 17.09 -17.10 3.77
N ASP A 605 16.20 -16.27 4.31
CA ASP A 605 15.41 -16.57 5.51
C ASP A 605 14.32 -17.65 5.26
N PHE A 606 13.85 -17.82 4.02
CA PHE A 606 12.84 -18.81 3.61
C PHE A 606 13.44 -20.07 2.96
N ALA A 607 14.69 -20.42 3.25
CA ALA A 607 15.25 -21.70 2.81
C ALA A 607 14.52 -22.89 3.47
N PHE A 608 14.14 -23.89 2.66
CA PHE A 608 13.43 -25.11 3.06
C PHE A 608 12.09 -24.86 3.79
N PRO A 609 11.10 -24.22 3.15
CA PRO A 609 9.82 -23.91 3.79
C PRO A 609 8.85 -25.09 3.84
N ASN A 610 7.87 -25.04 4.74
CA ASN A 610 6.76 -25.98 4.87
C ASN A 610 5.44 -25.23 5.07
N TYR A 611 4.53 -25.35 4.09
CA TYR A 611 3.18 -24.74 4.09
C TYR A 611 2.09 -25.82 3.95
N ASP A 612 2.22 -26.88 4.74
CA ASP A 612 1.26 -27.97 4.82
C ASP A 612 -0.08 -27.55 5.46
N GLY A 613 -1.10 -28.42 5.36
CA GLY A 613 -2.42 -28.20 5.96
C GLY A 613 -3.50 -27.68 4.99
N PHE A 614 -4.76 -27.94 5.35
CA PHE A 614 -5.91 -27.68 4.49
C PHE A 614 -6.19 -26.20 4.22
N ILE A 615 -5.99 -25.32 5.22
CA ILE A 615 -6.28 -23.89 5.09
C ILE A 615 -5.26 -23.18 4.20
N PRO A 616 -3.92 -23.38 4.32
CA PRO A 616 -2.96 -22.84 3.36
C PRO A 616 -3.30 -23.17 1.90
N ASP A 617 -3.71 -24.40 1.58
CA ASP A 617 -4.09 -24.79 0.23
C ASP A 617 -5.38 -24.08 -0.26
N LEU A 618 -6.39 -23.95 0.61
CA LEU A 618 -7.59 -23.17 0.30
C LEU A 618 -7.29 -21.68 0.08
N VAL A 619 -6.37 -21.10 0.87
CA VAL A 619 -5.95 -19.69 0.72
C VAL A 619 -5.19 -19.49 -0.59
N LYS A 620 -4.33 -20.43 -1.01
CA LYS A 620 -3.64 -20.40 -2.31
C LYS A 620 -4.62 -20.38 -3.50
N LEU A 621 -5.83 -20.95 -3.38
CA LEU A 621 -6.87 -20.85 -4.41
C LEU A 621 -7.41 -19.41 -4.53
N GLY A 622 -7.79 -18.79 -3.42
CA GLY A 622 -8.43 -17.47 -3.38
C GLY A 622 -7.50 -16.26 -3.46
N LEU A 623 -6.22 -16.41 -3.09
CA LEU A 623 -5.22 -15.33 -3.07
C LEU A 623 -3.98 -15.70 -3.93
N PRO A 624 -3.96 -15.36 -5.24
CA PRO A 624 -2.86 -15.72 -6.14
C PRO A 624 -1.47 -15.27 -5.67
N LEU A 625 -1.37 -14.15 -4.93
CA LEU A 625 -0.10 -13.60 -4.44
C LEU A 625 0.63 -14.52 -3.43
N VAL A 626 -0.06 -15.43 -2.74
CA VAL A 626 0.58 -16.38 -1.82
C VAL A 626 0.91 -17.72 -2.47
N ARG A 627 0.62 -17.93 -3.77
CA ARG A 627 0.97 -19.17 -4.47
C ARG A 627 2.48 -19.43 -4.57
N LYS A 628 3.30 -18.40 -4.35
CA LYS A 628 4.77 -18.51 -4.22
C LYS A 628 5.21 -19.30 -2.98
N MET A 629 4.34 -19.41 -1.97
CA MET A 629 4.57 -20.16 -0.72
C MET A 629 4.32 -21.66 -0.95
N GLU A 630 5.22 -22.29 -1.71
CA GLU A 630 5.23 -23.74 -1.97
C GLU A 630 5.96 -24.50 -0.85
N THR A 631 5.49 -25.70 -0.50
CA THR A 631 6.17 -26.59 0.47
C THR A 631 7.43 -27.18 -0.16
N TYR A 632 8.50 -27.34 0.63
CA TYR A 632 9.77 -27.90 0.16
C TYR A 632 9.72 -29.42 0.01
N ASP A 633 10.05 -29.88 -1.19
CA ASP A 633 10.05 -31.29 -1.57
C ASP A 633 11.04 -31.55 -2.74
N ALA A 634 10.83 -32.62 -3.51
CA ALA A 634 11.69 -32.99 -4.64
C ALA A 634 11.60 -32.09 -5.90
N ASN A 635 10.65 -31.15 -6.03
CA ASN A 635 10.46 -30.37 -7.27
C ASN A 635 9.89 -28.96 -7.02
N VAL A 636 10.01 -28.03 -7.97
CA VAL A 636 9.23 -26.78 -7.94
C VAL A 636 7.93 -27.01 -8.70
N ASP A 637 6.77 -26.87 -8.03
CA ASP A 637 5.46 -27.17 -8.61
C ASP A 637 5.17 -26.19 -9.76
N ASN A 638 5.28 -24.89 -9.49
CA ASN A 638 5.01 -23.86 -10.48
C ASN A 638 6.08 -22.77 -10.47
N VAL A 639 7.08 -22.90 -11.36
CA VAL A 639 8.19 -21.95 -11.51
C VAL A 639 7.77 -20.49 -11.74
N LYS A 640 6.57 -20.22 -12.29
CA LYS A 640 6.00 -18.88 -12.43
C LYS A 640 5.53 -18.32 -11.08
N TRP A 641 4.88 -19.11 -10.25
CA TRP A 641 4.44 -18.68 -8.93
C TRP A 641 5.60 -18.62 -7.93
N PHE A 642 6.43 -19.67 -7.87
CA PHE A 642 7.62 -19.71 -7.02
C PHE A 642 8.52 -18.47 -7.22
N ASN A 643 8.85 -18.13 -8.47
CA ASN A 643 9.72 -16.97 -8.76
C ASN A 643 9.00 -15.61 -8.77
N LEU A 644 7.75 -15.49 -8.29
CA LEU A 644 6.97 -14.25 -8.37
C LEU A 644 7.67 -13.01 -7.74
N SER A 645 8.49 -13.19 -6.70
CA SER A 645 9.32 -12.11 -6.11
C SER A 645 10.57 -11.78 -6.93
N GLY A 646 11.24 -12.77 -7.52
CA GLY A 646 12.52 -12.60 -8.25
C GLY A 646 12.37 -12.23 -9.73
N TYR A 647 11.26 -12.63 -10.35
CA TYR A 647 10.98 -12.42 -11.78
C TYR A 647 11.17 -10.98 -12.28
N PRO A 648 10.84 -9.89 -11.55
CA PRO A 648 11.12 -8.53 -12.03
C PRO A 648 12.62 -8.27 -12.24
N LEU A 649 13.49 -8.76 -11.33
CA LEU A 649 14.95 -8.57 -11.40
C LEU A 649 15.56 -9.49 -12.45
N ASP A 650 15.14 -10.75 -12.47
CA ASP A 650 15.52 -11.72 -13.50
C ASP A 650 15.20 -11.15 -14.90
N GLN A 651 14.06 -10.47 -15.06
CA GLN A 651 13.66 -9.75 -16.28
C GLN A 651 14.41 -8.46 -16.58
N ARG A 652 15.22 -7.89 -15.66
CA ARG A 652 16.12 -6.78 -15.97
C ARG A 652 17.54 -7.25 -16.30
N LEU A 653 18.00 -8.32 -15.67
CA LEU A 653 19.40 -8.74 -15.75
C LEU A 653 19.67 -9.88 -16.73
N LEU A 654 18.79 -10.89 -16.82
CA LEU A 654 19.01 -12.07 -17.67
C LEU A 654 18.55 -11.75 -19.11
N LYS A 655 19.51 -11.42 -19.97
CA LYS A 655 19.30 -10.82 -21.30
C LYS A 655 20.03 -11.56 -22.42
N THR A 656 21.19 -12.16 -22.15
CA THR A 656 22.08 -12.70 -23.19
C THR A 656 22.33 -14.20 -23.11
N LEU A 657 22.15 -14.82 -21.93
CA LEU A 657 22.40 -16.25 -21.74
C LEU A 657 21.46 -17.15 -22.57
N THR A 658 22.01 -18.21 -23.14
CA THR A 658 21.24 -19.27 -23.83
C THR A 658 20.90 -20.42 -22.88
N TRP A 659 20.14 -21.42 -23.36
CA TRP A 659 19.88 -22.63 -22.57
C TRP A 659 21.18 -23.36 -22.20
N GLU A 660 22.17 -23.39 -23.09
CA GLU A 660 23.46 -24.03 -22.85
C GLU A 660 24.25 -23.37 -21.71
N ASP A 661 24.15 -22.05 -21.53
CA ASP A 661 24.74 -21.35 -20.38
C ASP A 661 24.04 -21.70 -19.06
N TRP A 662 22.72 -21.94 -19.09
CA TRP A 662 21.95 -22.39 -17.92
C TRP A 662 22.27 -23.85 -17.58
N GLU A 663 22.36 -24.71 -18.59
CA GLU A 663 22.72 -26.12 -18.50
C GLU A 663 24.13 -26.27 -17.87
N GLU A 664 25.10 -25.44 -18.27
CA GLU A 664 26.44 -25.35 -17.65
C GLU A 664 26.37 -25.09 -16.14
N GLN A 665 25.53 -24.15 -15.69
CA GLN A 665 25.39 -23.86 -14.25
C GLN A 665 24.64 -24.96 -13.49
N VAL A 666 23.68 -25.63 -14.12
CA VAL A 666 23.02 -26.82 -13.54
C VAL A 666 24.03 -27.95 -13.35
N GLU A 667 24.81 -28.31 -14.37
CA GLU A 667 25.84 -29.35 -14.30
C GLU A 667 26.91 -29.01 -13.25
N PHE A 668 27.32 -27.74 -13.14
CA PHE A 668 28.24 -27.27 -12.12
C PHE A 668 27.69 -27.51 -10.70
N ILE A 669 26.44 -27.11 -10.43
CA ILE A 669 25.80 -27.31 -9.12
C ILE A 669 25.65 -28.80 -8.80
N GLN A 670 25.13 -29.59 -9.74
CA GLN A 670 24.90 -31.03 -9.55
C GLN A 670 26.20 -31.81 -9.31
N SER A 671 27.28 -31.50 -10.06
CA SER A 671 28.56 -32.19 -9.95
C SER A 671 29.33 -31.86 -8.67
N ARG A 672 29.13 -30.66 -8.10
CA ARG A 672 29.77 -30.23 -6.85
C ARG A 672 28.99 -30.69 -5.61
N LEU A 673 27.67 -30.53 -5.60
CA LEU A 673 26.82 -30.80 -4.43
C LEU A 673 26.49 -32.31 -4.30
N SER A 674 27.52 -33.13 -4.10
CA SER A 674 27.34 -34.57 -3.86
C SER A 674 26.57 -34.87 -2.57
N ASP A 675 26.03 -36.08 -2.44
CA ASP A 675 25.34 -36.52 -1.23
C ASP A 675 26.18 -36.34 0.05
N ASN A 676 27.50 -36.56 -0.03
CA ASN A 676 28.41 -36.35 1.10
C ASN A 676 28.56 -34.87 1.48
N GLU A 677 28.49 -33.97 0.50
CA GLU A 677 28.55 -32.52 0.74
C GLU A 677 27.24 -32.01 1.34
N ILE A 678 26.10 -32.59 0.94
CA ILE A 678 24.80 -32.36 1.60
C ILE A 678 24.86 -32.83 3.07
N GLU A 679 25.30 -34.06 3.34
CA GLU A 679 25.47 -34.54 4.72
C GLU A 679 26.48 -33.70 5.53
N THR A 680 27.45 -33.05 4.87
CA THR A 680 28.45 -32.21 5.54
C THR A 680 27.91 -30.81 5.83
N ALA A 681 27.14 -30.23 4.91
CA ALA A 681 26.48 -28.94 5.10
C ALA A 681 25.56 -28.93 6.33
N PHE A 682 24.77 -29.99 6.53
CA PHE A 682 23.81 -30.05 7.64
C PHE A 682 24.45 -30.32 9.02
N LYS A 683 25.73 -30.70 9.11
CA LYS A 683 26.46 -30.80 10.40
C LYS A 683 26.74 -29.44 11.06
N ALA A 684 26.54 -28.34 10.34
CA ALA A 684 26.69 -26.98 10.86
C ALA A 684 25.49 -26.53 11.73
N LEU A 685 24.38 -27.27 11.73
CA LEU A 685 23.22 -27.00 12.57
C LEU A 685 23.49 -27.41 14.04
N PRO A 686 22.84 -26.77 15.03
CA PRO A 686 22.82 -27.26 16.41
C PRO A 686 22.46 -28.75 16.48
N GLU A 687 23.11 -29.52 17.36
CA GLU A 687 22.88 -30.97 17.48
C GLU A 687 21.41 -31.26 17.83
N GLU A 688 20.81 -30.40 18.65
CA GLU A 688 19.40 -30.48 19.03
C GLU A 688 18.47 -30.23 17.83
N ALA A 689 18.90 -29.49 16.81
CA ALA A 689 18.09 -29.19 15.62
C ALA A 689 18.22 -30.22 14.47
N GLN A 690 19.05 -31.26 14.62
CA GLN A 690 19.24 -32.31 13.61
C GLN A 690 18.23 -33.45 13.81
N ASP A 691 16.93 -33.17 13.56
CA ASP A 691 15.83 -34.12 13.73
C ASP A 691 15.27 -34.69 12.42
N GLU A 692 14.13 -35.38 12.48
CA GLU A 692 13.47 -36.00 11.32
C GLU A 692 13.12 -34.99 10.22
N THR A 693 12.88 -33.72 10.57
CA THR A 693 12.63 -32.68 9.57
C THR A 693 13.88 -32.40 8.73
N ILE A 694 15.07 -32.45 9.33
CA ILE A 694 16.35 -32.33 8.62
C ILE A 694 16.63 -33.54 7.72
N GLU A 695 16.29 -34.76 8.14
CA GLU A 695 16.41 -35.94 7.27
C GLU A 695 15.48 -35.83 6.04
N ASN A 696 14.26 -35.34 6.23
CA ASN A 696 13.31 -35.08 5.14
C ASN A 696 13.81 -33.96 4.20
N ILE A 697 14.37 -32.87 4.74
CA ILE A 697 14.99 -31.80 3.95
C ILE A 697 16.18 -32.31 3.14
N LYS A 698 17.08 -33.10 3.74
CA LYS A 698 18.23 -33.69 3.02
C LYS A 698 17.78 -34.64 1.91
N SER A 699 16.73 -35.43 2.13
CA SER A 699 16.15 -36.32 1.11
C SER A 699 15.57 -35.51 -0.06
N SER A 700 14.78 -34.47 0.25
CA SER A 700 14.18 -33.57 -0.73
C SER A 700 15.23 -32.78 -1.51
N LEU A 701 16.29 -32.30 -0.86
CA LEU A 701 17.39 -31.57 -1.49
C LEU A 701 18.19 -32.45 -2.47
N LYS A 702 18.44 -33.72 -2.13
CA LYS A 702 19.06 -34.67 -3.08
C LYS A 702 18.18 -34.87 -4.31
N ALA A 703 16.89 -35.11 -4.11
CA ALA A 703 15.95 -35.29 -5.22
C ALA A 703 15.76 -34.01 -6.07
N ARG A 704 15.69 -32.83 -5.44
CA ARG A 704 15.53 -31.53 -6.12
C ARG A 704 16.81 -31.10 -6.86
N ARG A 705 18.00 -31.46 -6.34
CA ARG A 705 19.27 -31.36 -7.08
C ARG A 705 19.22 -32.21 -8.35
N ASP A 706 18.78 -33.45 -8.25
CA ASP A 706 18.72 -34.36 -9.39
C ASP A 706 17.69 -33.90 -10.44
N ASN A 707 16.61 -33.24 -10.00
CA ASN A 707 15.59 -32.62 -10.87
C ASN A 707 15.93 -31.18 -11.35
N LEU A 708 17.08 -30.61 -10.98
CA LEU A 708 17.38 -29.19 -11.18
C LEU A 708 17.37 -28.76 -12.66
N GLU A 709 17.75 -29.65 -13.58
CA GLU A 709 17.70 -29.38 -15.03
C GLU A 709 16.26 -29.08 -15.51
N ASP A 710 15.27 -29.87 -15.10
CA ASP A 710 13.86 -29.66 -15.48
C ASP A 710 13.32 -28.34 -14.90
N ILE A 711 13.62 -28.06 -13.62
CA ILE A 711 13.23 -26.82 -12.95
C ILE A 711 13.82 -25.62 -13.69
N ALA A 712 15.13 -25.66 -13.99
CA ALA A 712 15.84 -24.64 -14.75
C ALA A 712 15.23 -24.46 -16.14
N LYS A 713 14.95 -25.55 -16.87
CA LYS A 713 14.40 -25.50 -18.24
C LYS A 713 12.99 -24.92 -18.28
N ARG A 714 12.13 -25.30 -17.33
CA ARG A 714 10.78 -24.71 -17.17
C ARG A 714 10.87 -23.22 -16.88
N TYR A 715 11.78 -22.78 -16.00
CA TYR A 715 11.92 -21.36 -15.68
C TYR A 715 12.56 -20.54 -16.81
N TYR A 716 13.58 -21.08 -17.49
CA TYR A 716 14.17 -20.49 -18.68
C TYR A 716 13.11 -20.24 -19.75
N ASN A 717 12.28 -21.24 -20.06
CA ASN A 717 11.19 -21.08 -21.04
C ASN A 717 10.21 -19.96 -20.61
N TYR A 718 9.80 -19.92 -19.34
CA TYR A 718 8.93 -18.87 -18.81
C TYR A 718 9.56 -17.47 -18.85
N LEU A 719 10.88 -17.35 -18.67
CA LEU A 719 11.60 -16.08 -18.90
C LEU A 719 11.66 -15.72 -20.38
N GLN A 720 11.75 -16.68 -21.31
CA GLN A 720 11.81 -16.38 -22.75
C GLN A 720 10.46 -15.97 -23.35
N GLU A 721 9.32 -16.29 -22.72
CA GLU A 721 7.96 -15.86 -23.15
C GLU A 721 7.82 -14.33 -23.25
N PHE A 722 8.51 -13.59 -22.39
CA PHE A 722 8.42 -12.14 -22.30
C PHE A 722 9.78 -11.53 -21.97
N GLN A 723 10.18 -10.45 -22.63
CA GLN A 723 11.47 -9.80 -22.39
C GLN A 723 11.34 -8.29 -22.26
N ILE A 724 12.13 -7.70 -21.36
CA ILE A 724 12.32 -6.26 -21.25
C ILE A 724 13.76 -5.91 -21.65
N LEU A 725 13.92 -4.91 -22.52
CA LEU A 725 15.18 -4.30 -22.93
C LEU A 725 15.12 -2.81 -22.57
N THR A 726 16.25 -2.23 -22.18
CA THR A 726 16.34 -0.85 -21.67
C THR A 726 17.52 -0.12 -22.30
N GLY A 727 17.30 1.13 -22.69
CA GLY A 727 18.31 2.04 -23.21
C GLY A 727 19.18 2.63 -22.10
N THR A 728 19.62 3.87 -22.29
CA THR A 728 20.36 4.70 -21.33
C THR A 728 19.80 6.12 -21.38
N GLU A 729 20.23 6.97 -20.45
CA GLU A 729 20.01 8.42 -20.49
C GLU A 729 20.96 9.11 -21.52
N GLU A 730 21.78 8.32 -22.24
CA GLU A 730 22.58 8.68 -23.44
C GLU A 730 21.90 8.13 -24.72
N ASP A 731 22.04 8.82 -25.86
CA ASP A 731 21.49 8.44 -27.18
C ASP A 731 21.79 6.98 -27.58
N ASP A 732 20.73 6.17 -27.75
CA ASP A 732 20.79 4.79 -28.25
C ASP A 732 20.17 4.63 -29.65
N THR A 733 20.74 3.72 -30.44
CA THR A 733 20.12 3.21 -31.67
C THR A 733 19.75 1.72 -31.54
N PHE A 734 18.45 1.44 -31.61
CA PHE A 734 17.89 0.09 -31.65
C PHE A 734 17.61 -0.35 -33.09
N SER A 735 18.35 -1.34 -33.58
CA SER A 735 18.14 -1.98 -34.88
C SER A 735 17.42 -3.33 -34.71
N ILE A 736 16.17 -3.40 -35.17
CA ILE A 736 15.26 -4.55 -35.04
C ILE A 736 15.05 -5.20 -36.42
N GLU A 737 15.79 -6.27 -36.72
CA GLU A 737 15.67 -6.98 -38.01
C GLU A 737 14.67 -8.14 -37.93
N ARG A 738 13.60 -8.06 -38.73
CA ARG A 738 12.58 -9.11 -38.88
C ARG A 738 13.00 -10.11 -39.97
N LYS A 739 13.41 -11.30 -39.54
CA LYS A 739 13.92 -12.41 -40.38
C LYS A 739 12.82 -13.47 -40.61
N ASP A 740 13.05 -14.37 -41.56
CA ASP A 740 12.11 -15.46 -41.83
C ASP A 740 12.04 -16.45 -40.65
N HIS A 741 10.98 -17.27 -40.62
CA HIS A 741 10.72 -18.27 -39.56
C HIS A 741 10.48 -17.65 -38.17
N GLY A 742 9.86 -16.47 -38.09
CA GLY A 742 9.50 -15.83 -36.81
C GLY A 742 10.67 -15.20 -36.06
N LEU A 743 11.88 -15.27 -36.60
CA LEU A 743 13.09 -14.74 -35.97
C LEU A 743 13.13 -13.21 -36.00
N THR A 744 13.48 -12.60 -34.87
CA THR A 744 13.71 -11.16 -34.74
C THR A 744 15.05 -10.94 -34.05
N GLU A 745 16.03 -10.36 -34.76
CA GLU A 745 17.28 -9.91 -34.15
C GLU A 745 17.14 -8.46 -33.68
N ILE A 746 17.60 -8.18 -32.46
CA ILE A 746 17.66 -6.83 -31.90
C ILE A 746 19.13 -6.54 -31.57
N ILE A 747 19.63 -5.41 -32.06
CA ILE A 747 20.97 -4.89 -31.82
C ILE A 747 20.81 -3.49 -31.24
N MET A 748 21.55 -3.19 -30.17
CA MET A 748 21.64 -1.85 -29.56
C MET A 748 23.04 -1.29 -29.79
N ILE A 749 23.10 -0.03 -30.20
CA ILE A 749 24.33 0.71 -30.51
C ILE A 749 24.26 2.03 -29.75
N ASN A 750 25.27 2.34 -28.93
CA ASN A 750 25.31 3.58 -28.14
C ASN A 750 25.77 4.79 -28.98
N GLU A 751 25.82 5.98 -28.36
CA GLU A 751 26.30 7.23 -28.96
C GLU A 751 27.67 7.13 -29.68
N ASP A 752 28.63 6.36 -29.15
CA ASP A 752 29.95 6.11 -29.79
C ASP A 752 29.86 5.32 -31.12
N GLY A 753 28.71 4.72 -31.43
CA GLY A 753 28.55 3.77 -32.51
C GLY A 753 29.06 2.35 -32.17
N LYS A 754 29.25 2.03 -30.89
CA LYS A 754 29.68 0.70 -30.41
C LYS A 754 28.47 -0.20 -30.20
N GLU A 755 28.53 -1.44 -30.70
CA GLU A 755 27.53 -2.47 -30.39
C GLU A 755 27.66 -2.88 -28.91
N VAL A 756 26.61 -2.63 -28.13
CA VAL A 756 26.59 -2.89 -26.68
C VAL A 756 25.74 -4.12 -26.31
N PHE A 757 24.71 -4.42 -27.11
CA PHE A 757 23.84 -5.59 -26.95
C PHE A 757 23.41 -6.16 -28.31
N ARG A 758 23.27 -7.50 -28.37
CA ARG A 758 22.69 -8.25 -29.48
C ARG A 758 21.99 -9.50 -28.95
N ASN A 759 20.75 -9.75 -29.38
CA ASN A 759 20.10 -11.06 -29.20
C ASN A 759 19.09 -11.35 -30.34
N THR A 760 18.75 -12.63 -30.57
CA THR A 760 17.75 -13.08 -31.56
C THR A 760 16.65 -13.89 -30.89
N TYR A 761 15.41 -13.42 -31.03
CA TYR A 761 14.21 -14.01 -30.44
C TYR A 761 13.37 -14.75 -31.49
N ASN A 762 12.65 -15.79 -31.09
CA ASN A 762 11.73 -16.55 -31.95
C ASN A 762 10.29 -16.37 -31.46
N SER A 763 9.36 -16.06 -32.37
CA SER A 763 7.92 -15.94 -32.07
C SER A 763 7.22 -17.23 -31.60
N GLU A 764 7.88 -18.38 -31.69
CA GLU A 764 7.39 -19.65 -31.11
C GLU A 764 7.70 -19.78 -29.61
N THR A 765 8.65 -19.00 -29.09
CA THR A 765 9.09 -19.02 -27.68
C THR A 765 8.91 -17.68 -26.96
N THR A 766 8.89 -16.56 -27.69
CA THR A 766 8.81 -15.21 -27.16
C THR A 766 7.57 -14.52 -27.74
N ASP A 767 6.58 -14.27 -26.89
CA ASP A 767 5.33 -13.62 -27.28
C ASP A 767 5.55 -12.13 -27.54
N GLU A 768 6.23 -11.45 -26.60
CA GLU A 768 6.26 -10.00 -26.49
C GLU A 768 7.57 -9.48 -25.88
N ILE A 769 8.08 -8.38 -26.43
CA ILE A 769 9.25 -7.65 -25.92
C ILE A 769 8.84 -6.20 -25.65
N TRP A 770 9.20 -5.65 -24.50
CA TRP A 770 9.18 -4.20 -24.26
C TRP A 770 10.60 -3.66 -24.41
N ILE A 771 10.74 -2.57 -25.15
CA ILE A 771 11.98 -1.81 -25.31
C ILE A 771 11.71 -0.43 -24.75
N TYR A 772 12.48 -0.01 -23.76
CA TYR A 772 12.47 1.35 -23.21
C TYR A 772 13.68 2.11 -23.73
N GLY A 773 13.50 3.35 -24.15
CA GLY A 773 14.60 4.26 -24.44
C GLY A 773 15.22 4.84 -23.18
N PHE A 774 14.39 5.50 -22.36
CA PHE A 774 14.77 6.54 -21.40
C PHE A 774 15.01 7.88 -22.13
N ASP A 775 15.86 8.75 -21.58
CA ASP A 775 15.77 10.19 -21.78
C ASP A 775 16.79 10.76 -22.79
N GLY A 776 17.32 9.92 -23.70
CA GLY A 776 18.17 10.32 -24.83
C GLY A 776 17.41 10.59 -26.13
N ASP A 777 18.07 11.11 -27.17
CA ASP A 777 17.50 11.28 -28.53
C ASP A 777 17.50 9.92 -29.29
N ASP A 778 16.75 8.93 -28.79
CA ASP A 778 16.88 7.55 -29.27
C ASP A 778 16.36 7.32 -30.70
N THR A 779 16.91 6.30 -31.36
CA THR A 779 16.48 5.90 -32.70
C THR A 779 16.11 4.43 -32.82
N PHE A 780 14.82 4.17 -33.02
CA PHE A 780 14.25 2.83 -33.19
C PHE A 780 13.98 2.50 -34.67
N LYS A 781 14.76 1.58 -35.24
CA LYS A 781 14.69 1.17 -36.66
C LYS A 781 14.17 -0.26 -36.79
N THR A 782 13.06 -0.48 -37.50
CA THR A 782 12.64 -1.86 -37.89
C THR A 782 12.94 -2.14 -39.34
N LEU A 783 13.64 -3.26 -39.59
CA LEU A 783 14.12 -3.69 -40.90
C LEU A 783 13.63 -5.11 -41.22
N GLY A 784 13.89 -5.57 -42.45
CA GLY A 784 13.58 -6.94 -42.88
C GLY A 784 12.10 -7.18 -43.22
N LYS A 785 11.83 -8.29 -43.91
CA LYS A 785 10.49 -8.66 -44.45
C LYS A 785 9.94 -9.97 -43.87
N GLY A 786 10.52 -10.44 -42.77
CA GLY A 786 10.20 -11.70 -42.12
C GLY A 786 8.72 -11.95 -41.84
N ASN A 787 8.34 -13.23 -41.84
CA ASN A 787 7.02 -13.69 -41.44
C ASN A 787 6.92 -13.96 -39.93
N ASN A 788 5.69 -13.91 -39.41
CA ASN A 788 5.35 -14.17 -38.01
C ASN A 788 6.25 -13.49 -36.95
N PRO A 789 6.51 -12.17 -37.02
CA PRO A 789 7.41 -11.52 -36.06
C PRO A 789 6.93 -11.60 -34.60
N VAL A 790 7.87 -11.52 -33.65
CA VAL A 790 7.65 -11.30 -32.21
C VAL A 790 6.93 -9.96 -31.98
N GLU A 791 6.01 -9.87 -31.02
CA GLU A 791 5.38 -8.58 -30.67
C GLU A 791 6.35 -7.66 -29.93
N ILE A 792 6.43 -6.40 -30.35
CA ILE A 792 7.31 -5.41 -29.72
C ILE A 792 6.51 -4.17 -29.34
N LYS A 793 6.69 -3.72 -28.11
CA LYS A 793 6.26 -2.40 -27.64
C LYS A 793 7.52 -1.58 -27.40
N VAL A 794 7.62 -0.45 -28.08
CA VAL A 794 8.68 0.53 -27.85
C VAL A 794 8.08 1.64 -26.99
N VAL A 795 8.75 1.97 -25.89
CA VAL A 795 8.48 3.13 -25.06
C VAL A 795 9.67 4.05 -25.25
N GLY A 796 9.42 5.28 -25.67
CA GLY A 796 10.43 6.34 -25.76
C GLY A 796 10.83 6.87 -24.38
N GLY A 797 11.06 8.17 -24.30
CA GLY A 797 11.19 8.87 -23.01
C GLY A 797 10.97 10.37 -23.12
N GLU A 798 11.86 11.14 -22.48
CA GLU A 798 11.64 12.58 -22.29
C GLU A 798 12.10 13.50 -23.44
N GLU A 799 12.91 13.04 -24.39
CA GLU A 799 13.47 13.84 -25.51
C GLU A 799 12.88 13.44 -26.89
N ASN A 800 13.52 13.77 -28.02
CA ASN A 800 12.92 13.62 -29.36
C ASN A 800 13.28 12.28 -30.04
N ASP A 801 12.51 11.25 -29.71
CA ASP A 801 12.66 9.92 -30.28
C ASP A 801 12.39 9.82 -31.79
N ILE A 802 13.23 9.06 -32.50
CA ILE A 802 13.16 8.81 -33.95
C ILE A 802 12.67 7.39 -34.24
N TYR A 803 11.49 7.27 -34.84
CA TYR A 803 10.83 6.00 -35.14
C TYR A 803 10.83 5.68 -36.65
N ASP A 804 11.85 4.94 -37.13
CA ASP A 804 11.95 4.42 -38.51
C ASP A 804 11.45 2.98 -38.62
N PHE A 805 10.14 2.78 -38.46
CA PHE A 805 9.55 1.45 -38.60
C PHE A 805 9.27 1.09 -40.06
N GLN A 806 10.27 0.66 -40.81
CA GLN A 806 10.08 0.20 -42.20
C GLN A 806 9.22 -1.09 -42.27
N ASN A 807 9.14 -1.85 -41.17
CA ASN A 807 8.23 -2.97 -41.00
C ASN A 807 7.36 -2.78 -39.74
N THR A 808 6.09 -2.40 -39.93
CA THR A 808 5.14 -2.05 -38.86
C THR A 808 4.34 -3.25 -38.32
N ARG A 809 4.70 -4.49 -38.69
CA ARG A 809 4.00 -5.70 -38.23
C ARG A 809 4.34 -6.02 -36.78
N LYS A 810 3.30 -6.16 -35.93
CA LYS A 810 3.43 -6.46 -34.49
C LYS A 810 4.49 -5.58 -33.79
N ILE A 811 4.54 -4.29 -34.14
CA ILE A 811 5.25 -3.28 -33.37
C ILE A 811 4.32 -2.10 -33.11
N LYS A 812 4.42 -1.51 -31.91
CA LYS A 812 3.68 -0.31 -31.51
C LYS A 812 4.59 0.56 -30.64
N LEU A 813 4.66 1.86 -30.94
CA LEU A 813 5.35 2.84 -30.09
C LEU A 813 4.38 3.49 -29.07
N PHE A 814 4.92 3.85 -27.92
CA PHE A 814 4.29 4.52 -26.79
C PHE A 814 5.22 5.66 -26.37
N ASP A 815 4.66 6.84 -26.17
CA ASP A 815 5.45 8.06 -25.99
C ASP A 815 4.54 9.19 -25.48
N HIS A 816 5.15 10.30 -25.05
CA HIS A 816 4.45 11.52 -24.70
C HIS A 816 3.73 12.12 -25.92
N LYS A 817 2.63 12.81 -25.66
CA LYS A 817 1.86 13.52 -26.68
C LYS A 817 2.20 15.01 -26.72
N SER A 818 2.69 15.57 -25.61
CA SER A 818 3.10 16.96 -25.49
C SER A 818 4.52 17.25 -25.98
N LYS A 819 5.37 16.23 -26.14
CA LYS A 819 6.79 16.35 -26.49
C LYS A 819 7.04 16.17 -28.00
N GLU A 820 8.24 16.51 -28.47
CA GLU A 820 8.62 16.32 -29.87
C GLU A 820 8.92 14.84 -30.16
N ASN A 821 8.64 14.39 -31.39
CA ASN A 821 8.50 12.96 -31.69
C ASN A 821 8.61 12.72 -33.21
N THR A 822 9.69 12.09 -33.67
CA THR A 822 10.04 11.98 -35.10
C THR A 822 9.63 10.64 -35.70
N ILE A 823 8.35 10.53 -36.10
CA ILE A 823 7.79 9.30 -36.68
C ILE A 823 7.90 9.32 -38.22
N ILE A 824 8.89 8.62 -38.77
CA ILE A 824 9.20 8.61 -40.20
C ILE A 824 8.12 7.89 -41.02
N ASN A 825 7.68 6.71 -40.57
CA ASN A 825 6.64 5.95 -41.26
C ASN A 825 5.24 6.28 -40.69
N SER A 826 4.42 6.96 -41.47
CA SER A 826 3.04 7.31 -41.09
C SER A 826 2.11 6.09 -40.87
N ALA A 827 2.50 4.90 -41.32
CA ALA A 827 1.79 3.65 -41.07
C ALA A 827 2.18 2.95 -39.74
N SER A 828 3.08 3.54 -38.95
CA SER A 828 3.45 3.04 -37.62
C SER A 828 2.25 3.04 -36.68
N ARG A 829 2.06 1.95 -35.94
CA ARG A 829 1.10 1.90 -34.83
C ARG A 829 1.69 2.69 -33.66
N LYS A 830 0.93 3.62 -33.10
CA LYS A 830 1.38 4.49 -32.02
C LYS A 830 0.31 4.71 -30.96
N TRP A 831 0.75 5.12 -29.78
CA TRP A 831 -0.08 5.55 -28.67
C TRP A 831 0.64 6.70 -27.96
N LEU A 832 0.36 7.91 -28.43
CA LEU A 832 0.92 9.13 -27.87
C LEU A 832 -0.06 9.65 -26.82
N VAL A 833 0.31 9.59 -25.55
CA VAL A 833 -0.47 10.09 -24.41
C VAL A 833 0.47 10.68 -23.36
N ASP A 834 -0.02 11.66 -22.63
CA ASP A 834 0.68 12.21 -21.46
C ASP A 834 0.17 11.41 -20.24
N ASP A 835 0.67 10.18 -20.09
CA ASP A 835 0.37 9.25 -19.00
C ASP A 835 1.69 8.88 -18.32
N TYR A 836 1.83 9.24 -17.06
CA TYR A 836 3.10 9.06 -16.36
C TYR A 836 3.46 7.57 -16.20
N GLU A 837 2.49 6.74 -15.82
CA GLU A 837 2.71 5.32 -15.58
C GLU A 837 3.02 4.54 -16.86
N ILE A 838 2.44 4.92 -18.01
CA ILE A 838 2.71 4.25 -19.30
C ILE A 838 4.09 4.61 -19.83
N ASN A 839 4.49 5.87 -19.75
CA ASN A 839 5.73 6.36 -20.37
C ASN A 839 6.95 6.18 -19.46
N THR A 840 6.81 6.33 -18.13
CA THR A 840 7.93 6.15 -17.20
C THR A 840 8.22 4.67 -16.92
N PHE A 841 9.50 4.32 -16.97
CA PHE A 841 9.97 2.97 -16.62
C PHE A 841 9.91 2.72 -15.10
N ASN A 842 9.14 1.71 -14.73
CA ASN A 842 9.09 1.16 -13.38
C ASN A 842 9.80 -0.23 -13.36
N PRO A 843 10.88 -0.42 -12.58
CA PRO A 843 11.61 -1.70 -12.54
C PRO A 843 10.79 -2.84 -11.90
N ASP A 844 9.80 -2.54 -11.06
CA ASP A 844 8.89 -3.51 -10.44
C ASP A 844 7.72 -3.91 -11.37
N LYS A 845 7.46 -3.13 -12.44
CA LYS A 845 6.43 -3.40 -13.45
C LYS A 845 6.79 -4.67 -14.25
N ARG A 846 5.80 -5.56 -14.39
CA ARG A 846 5.91 -6.86 -15.05
C ARG A 846 4.63 -7.24 -15.79
N LYS A 847 4.75 -7.87 -16.95
CA LYS A 847 3.64 -8.59 -17.60
C LYS A 847 3.30 -9.81 -16.73
N ARG A 848 2.04 -9.95 -16.32
CA ARG A 848 1.58 -11.12 -15.53
C ARG A 848 0.11 -11.43 -15.77
N SER A 849 -0.28 -12.65 -15.43
CA SER A 849 -1.69 -13.06 -15.37
C SER A 849 -1.96 -13.89 -14.13
N GLU A 850 -3.14 -13.72 -13.55
CA GLU A 850 -3.62 -14.42 -12.37
C GLU A 850 -5.07 -14.85 -12.52
N ASN A 851 -5.43 -15.91 -11.81
CA ASN A 851 -6.72 -16.57 -11.87
C ASN A 851 -7.18 -16.85 -10.43
N LYS A 852 -8.35 -16.34 -10.03
CA LYS A 852 -8.95 -16.46 -8.69
C LYS A 852 -10.27 -17.21 -8.83
N ILE A 853 -10.32 -18.44 -8.33
CA ILE A 853 -11.54 -19.27 -8.31
C ILE A 853 -12.09 -19.28 -6.88
N MET A 854 -13.33 -18.83 -6.72
CA MET A 854 -14.02 -18.75 -5.43
C MET A 854 -15.34 -19.54 -5.48
N PRO A 855 -15.60 -20.45 -4.52
CA PRO A 855 -16.95 -20.97 -4.32
C PRO A 855 -17.84 -19.87 -3.72
N GLN A 856 -19.11 -19.85 -4.12
CA GLN A 856 -20.14 -18.95 -3.60
C GLN A 856 -21.25 -19.76 -2.94
N VAL A 857 -21.70 -19.32 -1.77
CA VAL A 857 -22.80 -19.92 -1.01
C VAL A 857 -23.66 -18.79 -0.45
N ASP A 858 -24.93 -18.73 -0.84
CA ASP A 858 -25.88 -17.74 -0.30
C ASP A 858 -27.10 -18.46 0.30
N TYR A 859 -27.76 -17.79 1.24
CA TYR A 859 -29.07 -18.19 1.72
C TYR A 859 -29.91 -16.95 2.05
N ASN A 860 -31.04 -16.81 1.34
CA ASN A 860 -32.03 -15.79 1.68
C ASN A 860 -33.47 -16.36 1.71
N GLY A 861 -34.38 -15.54 2.24
CA GLY A 861 -35.76 -15.96 2.50
C GLY A 861 -36.59 -16.21 1.23
N ASP A 862 -36.26 -15.57 0.11
CA ASP A 862 -37.07 -15.60 -1.10
C ASP A 862 -36.53 -16.60 -2.14
N GLU A 863 -35.20 -16.76 -2.25
CA GLU A 863 -34.53 -17.69 -3.18
C GLU A 863 -34.07 -19.01 -2.52
N GLY A 864 -34.03 -19.07 -1.19
CA GLY A 864 -33.54 -20.23 -0.43
C GLY A 864 -32.01 -20.33 -0.43
N LEU A 865 -31.49 -21.56 -0.39
CA LEU A 865 -30.05 -21.84 -0.51
C LEU A 865 -29.64 -21.78 -1.98
N SER A 866 -28.50 -21.15 -2.28
CA SER A 866 -27.82 -21.27 -3.57
C SER A 866 -26.35 -21.69 -3.39
N LEU A 867 -25.83 -22.38 -4.40
CA LEU A 867 -24.41 -22.74 -4.51
C LEU A 867 -23.91 -22.33 -5.89
N GLY A 868 -22.74 -21.70 -5.94
CA GLY A 868 -22.13 -21.24 -7.18
C GLY A 868 -20.62 -21.24 -7.16
N ILE A 869 -20.05 -20.79 -8.28
CA ILE A 869 -18.62 -20.62 -8.49
C ILE A 869 -18.39 -19.31 -9.25
N LYS A 870 -17.33 -18.60 -8.88
CA LYS A 870 -16.87 -17.38 -9.54
C LYS A 870 -15.40 -17.54 -9.90
N ASP A 871 -15.08 -17.50 -11.18
CA ASP A 871 -13.73 -17.52 -11.72
C ASP A 871 -13.37 -16.14 -12.29
N THR A 872 -12.34 -15.50 -11.74
CA THR A 872 -11.84 -14.20 -12.22
C THR A 872 -10.41 -14.35 -12.72
N TYR A 873 -10.23 -14.25 -14.05
CA TYR A 873 -8.93 -14.18 -14.72
C TYR A 873 -8.56 -12.72 -15.03
N THR A 874 -7.43 -12.26 -14.49
CA THR A 874 -6.94 -10.88 -14.67
C THR A 874 -5.56 -10.88 -15.30
N THR A 875 -5.34 -9.99 -16.26
CA THR A 875 -4.04 -9.75 -16.90
C THR A 875 -3.53 -8.35 -16.60
N TYR A 876 -2.21 -8.21 -16.47
CA TYR A 876 -1.51 -6.95 -16.26
C TYR A 876 -0.37 -6.84 -17.28
N GLY A 877 -0.19 -5.65 -17.84
CA GLY A 877 0.81 -5.36 -18.88
C GLY A 877 1.37 -3.94 -18.76
N LEU A 878 1.77 -3.35 -19.89
CA LEU A 878 2.33 -2.00 -19.96
C LEU A 878 1.29 -0.94 -19.55
N THR A 879 0.10 -1.04 -20.15
CA THR A 879 -1.05 -0.14 -19.98
C THR A 879 -2.11 -0.83 -19.12
N ASN A 880 -2.41 -0.31 -17.93
CA ASN A 880 -3.39 -0.87 -17.00
C ASN A 880 -4.29 0.22 -16.44
N ASN A 881 -5.60 -0.03 -16.36
CA ASN A 881 -6.54 0.88 -15.69
C ASN A 881 -7.74 0.09 -15.15
N PRO A 882 -7.70 -0.49 -13.94
CA PRO A 882 -6.55 -0.74 -13.08
C PRO A 882 -5.79 -2.03 -13.45
N PHE A 883 -6.31 -2.82 -14.38
CA PHE A 883 -5.70 -4.01 -15.00
C PHE A 883 -5.62 -3.81 -16.52
N ASN A 884 -5.00 -4.72 -17.27
CA ASN A 884 -5.02 -4.70 -18.74
C ASN A 884 -6.32 -5.34 -19.25
N THR A 885 -6.62 -6.56 -18.80
CA THR A 885 -7.95 -7.18 -18.98
C THR A 885 -8.39 -7.90 -17.71
N GLN A 886 -9.69 -7.98 -17.50
CA GLN A 886 -10.30 -8.86 -16.50
C GLN A 886 -11.49 -9.59 -17.12
N HIS A 887 -11.58 -10.88 -16.84
CA HIS A 887 -12.68 -11.75 -17.23
C HIS A 887 -13.21 -12.42 -15.97
N THR A 888 -14.46 -12.16 -15.64
CA THR A 888 -15.18 -12.83 -14.57
C THR A 888 -16.24 -13.73 -15.20
N PHE A 889 -16.22 -15.01 -14.87
CA PHE A 889 -17.29 -15.95 -15.14
C PHE A 889 -17.92 -16.38 -13.82
N ASP A 890 -19.24 -16.36 -13.74
CA ASP A 890 -19.99 -16.81 -12.58
C ASP A 890 -21.10 -17.79 -13.00
N ALA A 891 -21.42 -18.71 -12.09
CA ALA A 891 -22.51 -19.65 -12.28
C ALA A 891 -23.06 -20.06 -10.91
N ALA A 892 -24.38 -19.97 -10.72
CA ALA A 892 -25.04 -20.35 -9.47
C ALA A 892 -26.30 -21.18 -9.70
N TYR A 893 -26.60 -22.08 -8.77
CA TYR A 893 -27.77 -22.95 -8.76
C TYR A 893 -28.63 -22.69 -7.52
N TYR A 894 -29.93 -22.50 -7.73
CA TYR A 894 -30.91 -22.10 -6.73
C TYR A 894 -31.80 -23.27 -6.32
N PHE A 895 -31.61 -23.78 -5.10
CA PHE A 895 -32.27 -25.01 -4.65
C PHE A 895 -33.78 -24.86 -4.38
N ALA A 896 -34.29 -23.65 -4.14
CA ALA A 896 -35.73 -23.46 -3.90
C ALA A 896 -36.57 -23.53 -5.18
N THR A 897 -35.98 -23.22 -6.34
CA THR A 897 -36.70 -23.16 -7.63
C THR A 897 -36.20 -24.21 -8.64
N ASN A 898 -35.01 -24.78 -8.42
CA ASN A 898 -34.24 -25.58 -9.38
C ASN A 898 -33.82 -24.79 -10.63
N GLY A 899 -33.67 -23.47 -10.48
CA GLY A 899 -33.10 -22.60 -11.49
C GLY A 899 -31.58 -22.49 -11.39
N PHE A 900 -30.96 -22.03 -12.47
CA PHE A 900 -29.57 -21.60 -12.48
C PHE A 900 -29.40 -20.26 -13.20
N GLU A 901 -28.30 -19.59 -12.91
CA GLU A 901 -27.80 -18.43 -13.64
C GLU A 901 -26.35 -18.69 -14.09
N VAL A 902 -25.95 -18.05 -15.19
CA VAL A 902 -24.56 -17.93 -15.62
C VAL A 902 -24.29 -16.50 -16.08
N GLY A 903 -23.16 -15.94 -15.65
CA GLY A 903 -22.71 -14.60 -15.98
C GLY A 903 -21.30 -14.59 -16.57
N TYR A 904 -21.06 -13.61 -17.44
CA TYR A 904 -19.75 -13.24 -17.94
C TYR A 904 -19.61 -11.71 -17.91
N GLN A 905 -18.53 -11.24 -17.32
CA GLN A 905 -18.14 -9.82 -17.31
C GLN A 905 -16.70 -9.72 -17.80
N GLY A 906 -16.51 -9.16 -18.99
CA GLY A 906 -15.20 -8.83 -19.53
C GLY A 906 -14.95 -7.33 -19.45
N GLU A 907 -13.77 -6.91 -19.00
CA GLU A 907 -13.34 -5.51 -19.05
C GLU A 907 -11.93 -5.42 -19.64
N PHE A 908 -11.74 -4.48 -20.58
CA PHE A 908 -10.51 -4.27 -21.34
C PHE A 908 -10.08 -2.82 -21.21
N ALA A 909 -8.87 -2.58 -20.70
CA ALA A 909 -8.40 -1.24 -20.41
C ALA A 909 -7.99 -0.44 -21.65
N HIS A 910 -8.14 0.87 -21.56
CA HIS A 910 -7.71 1.84 -22.56
C HIS A 910 -8.17 1.51 -24.01
N ILE A 911 -9.47 1.25 -24.23
CA ILE A 911 -10.02 1.27 -25.60
C ILE A 911 -9.90 2.68 -26.22
N PHE A 912 -9.97 3.71 -25.37
CA PHE A 912 -9.42 5.04 -25.58
C PHE A 912 -8.65 5.46 -24.31
N TYR A 913 -7.88 6.55 -24.35
CA TYR A 913 -7.18 7.02 -23.15
C TYR A 913 -8.15 7.26 -21.98
N ASN A 914 -7.88 6.66 -20.81
CA ASN A 914 -8.73 6.60 -19.62
C ASN A 914 -10.17 6.07 -19.78
N TRP A 915 -10.47 5.39 -20.89
CA TRP A 915 -11.75 4.69 -21.10
C TRP A 915 -11.54 3.21 -21.39
N ASN A 916 -12.31 2.37 -20.71
CA ASN A 916 -12.28 0.92 -20.85
C ASN A 916 -13.51 0.43 -21.62
N LEU A 917 -13.37 -0.71 -22.29
CA LEU A 917 -14.49 -1.45 -22.87
C LEU A 917 -14.95 -2.52 -21.87
N GLY A 918 -16.19 -2.41 -21.38
CA GLY A 918 -16.87 -3.49 -20.68
C GLY A 918 -17.72 -4.33 -21.63
N ILE A 919 -17.95 -5.59 -21.28
CA ILE A 919 -18.89 -6.52 -21.91
C ILE A 919 -19.54 -7.34 -20.81
N LEU A 920 -20.82 -7.09 -20.54
CA LEU A 920 -21.65 -7.96 -19.72
C LEU A 920 -22.44 -8.91 -20.63
N ALA A 921 -22.48 -10.19 -20.25
CA ALA A 921 -23.44 -11.15 -20.78
C ALA A 921 -23.98 -12.02 -19.63
N SER A 922 -25.28 -12.29 -19.61
CA SER A 922 -25.92 -13.12 -18.58
C SER A 922 -27.02 -14.01 -19.17
N TYR A 923 -27.30 -15.12 -18.51
CA TYR A 923 -28.43 -16.00 -18.81
C TYR A 923 -28.99 -16.61 -17.52
N THR A 924 -30.32 -16.65 -17.39
CA THR A 924 -31.04 -17.36 -16.35
C THR A 924 -31.94 -18.43 -16.95
N SER A 925 -32.00 -19.61 -16.33
CA SER A 925 -32.87 -20.71 -16.78
C SER A 925 -34.36 -20.39 -16.60
N PRO A 926 -35.29 -21.09 -17.30
CA PRO A 926 -36.74 -20.98 -17.07
C PRO A 926 -37.22 -21.21 -15.63
N ASN A 927 -36.43 -21.89 -14.80
CA ASN A 927 -36.74 -22.13 -13.38
C ASN A 927 -36.16 -21.05 -12.45
N PHE A 928 -35.44 -20.05 -12.96
CA PHE A 928 -35.10 -18.86 -12.19
C PHE A 928 -36.39 -18.08 -11.90
N ALA A 929 -36.49 -17.42 -10.74
CA ALA A 929 -37.72 -16.74 -10.35
C ALA A 929 -37.47 -15.46 -9.56
N VAL A 930 -38.18 -14.41 -9.96
CA VAL A 930 -38.33 -13.13 -9.25
C VAL A 930 -39.67 -13.13 -8.49
N ASN A 931 -39.91 -12.15 -7.61
CA ASN A 931 -41.21 -12.03 -6.92
C ASN A 931 -42.12 -10.97 -7.56
N TYR A 932 -43.43 -11.24 -7.54
CA TYR A 932 -44.46 -10.27 -7.92
C TYR A 932 -45.68 -10.38 -6.99
N PHE A 933 -46.14 -9.22 -6.52
CA PHE A 933 -47.26 -9.09 -5.58
C PHE A 933 -48.40 -8.22 -6.14
N GLY A 934 -48.30 -7.78 -7.39
CA GLY A 934 -49.19 -6.79 -7.97
C GLY A 934 -48.71 -5.35 -7.76
N GLU A 935 -49.37 -4.43 -8.44
CA GLU A 935 -48.99 -3.02 -8.47
C GLU A 935 -49.47 -2.21 -7.26
N GLY A 936 -48.74 -1.13 -6.99
CA GLY A 936 -49.08 -0.12 -6.01
C GLY A 936 -48.70 -0.49 -4.58
N ILE A 937 -48.69 0.54 -3.72
CA ILE A 937 -48.28 0.44 -2.31
C ILE A 937 -49.29 -0.32 -1.42
N ASN A 938 -50.45 -0.65 -1.98
CA ASN A 938 -51.56 -1.33 -1.30
C ASN A 938 -51.62 -2.84 -1.59
N SER A 939 -50.78 -3.39 -2.48
CA SER A 939 -50.77 -4.82 -2.81
C SER A 939 -50.68 -5.70 -1.55
N GLU A 940 -51.39 -6.83 -1.57
CA GLU A 940 -51.47 -7.75 -0.43
C GLU A 940 -50.37 -8.81 -0.45
N ASN A 941 -49.93 -9.24 0.75
CA ASN A 941 -49.01 -10.36 0.91
C ASN A 941 -49.80 -11.57 1.39
N GLN A 942 -50.28 -12.39 0.45
CA GLN A 942 -51.21 -13.49 0.75
C GLN A 942 -50.51 -14.79 1.18
N ARG A 943 -49.27 -14.67 1.69
CA ARG A 943 -48.41 -15.77 2.15
C ARG A 943 -49.09 -16.71 3.15
N ASP A 944 -49.90 -16.19 4.06
CA ASP A 944 -50.55 -17.01 5.09
C ASP A 944 -51.69 -17.88 4.52
N THR A 945 -52.21 -17.53 3.33
CA THR A 945 -53.26 -18.27 2.62
C THR A 945 -52.68 -19.25 1.60
N PHE A 946 -51.75 -18.79 0.74
CA PHE A 946 -51.26 -19.54 -0.43
C PHE A 946 -49.79 -19.98 -0.32
N GLY A 947 -49.11 -19.65 0.78
CA GLY A 947 -47.69 -19.92 0.97
C GLY A 947 -46.78 -18.87 0.33
N ARG A 948 -45.46 -19.02 0.54
CA ARG A 948 -44.44 -18.07 0.02
C ARG A 948 -44.35 -18.10 -1.52
N ASP A 949 -44.49 -19.30 -2.06
CA ASP A 949 -44.25 -19.65 -3.46
C ASP A 949 -45.22 -18.99 -4.43
N TYR A 950 -46.46 -18.72 -3.99
CA TYR A 950 -47.51 -18.10 -4.79
C TYR A 950 -47.07 -16.78 -5.48
N ASN A 951 -46.20 -15.99 -4.86
CA ASN A 951 -45.68 -14.74 -5.44
C ASN A 951 -44.39 -14.90 -6.27
N ARG A 952 -43.81 -16.10 -6.40
CA ARG A 952 -42.65 -16.32 -7.27
C ARG A 952 -43.12 -16.48 -8.73
N VAL A 953 -42.52 -15.70 -9.61
CA VAL A 953 -42.77 -15.73 -11.06
C VAL A 953 -41.52 -16.26 -11.76
N ARG A 954 -41.68 -17.36 -12.49
CA ARG A 954 -40.61 -17.95 -13.30
C ARG A 954 -40.32 -17.04 -14.49
N ILE A 955 -39.04 -16.75 -14.73
CA ILE A 955 -38.60 -15.86 -15.80
C ILE A 955 -37.25 -16.32 -16.37
N GLU A 956 -37.25 -16.70 -17.64
CA GLU A 956 -36.02 -16.90 -18.43
C GLU A 956 -35.56 -15.53 -18.93
N GLN A 957 -34.26 -15.24 -18.79
CA GLN A 957 -33.69 -13.96 -19.22
C GLN A 957 -32.32 -14.17 -19.84
N TRP A 958 -31.96 -13.31 -20.79
CA TRP A 958 -30.56 -13.08 -21.16
C TRP A 958 -30.31 -11.61 -21.44
N GLU A 959 -29.09 -11.15 -21.19
CA GLU A 959 -28.62 -9.79 -21.50
C GLU A 959 -27.27 -9.87 -22.22
N ILE A 960 -27.05 -8.97 -23.18
CA ILE A 960 -25.73 -8.63 -23.72
C ILE A 960 -25.60 -7.11 -23.73
N ALA A 961 -24.68 -6.58 -22.94
CA ALA A 961 -24.50 -5.15 -22.71
C ALA A 961 -23.01 -4.75 -22.73
N PRO A 962 -22.47 -4.35 -23.90
CA PRO A 962 -21.17 -3.70 -23.96
C PRO A 962 -21.23 -2.28 -23.38
N SER A 963 -20.14 -1.81 -22.79
CA SER A 963 -20.08 -0.49 -22.15
C SER A 963 -18.75 0.23 -22.38
N LEU A 964 -18.78 1.56 -22.31
CA LEU A 964 -17.59 2.39 -22.14
C LEU A 964 -17.54 2.87 -20.69
N ILE A 965 -16.45 2.59 -19.99
CA ILE A 965 -16.27 2.86 -18.55
C ILE A 965 -15.11 3.83 -18.35
N TRP A 966 -15.33 4.92 -17.60
CA TRP A 966 -14.31 5.88 -17.18
C TRP A 966 -14.21 5.88 -15.65
N ARG A 967 -12.99 6.06 -15.14
CA ARG A 967 -12.70 6.20 -13.70
C ARG A 967 -11.79 7.41 -13.50
N GLY A 968 -12.09 8.21 -12.48
CA GLY A 968 -11.32 9.37 -12.07
C GLY A 968 -10.67 9.18 -10.71
N ASN A 969 -9.57 9.90 -10.49
CA ASN A 969 -8.68 9.68 -9.34
C ASN A 969 -9.38 9.90 -7.98
N SER A 970 -10.24 10.92 -7.83
CA SER A 970 -10.95 11.24 -6.58
C SER A 970 -12.20 10.40 -6.26
N GLY A 971 -12.28 9.14 -6.72
CA GLY A 971 -13.39 8.22 -6.39
C GLY A 971 -14.65 8.33 -7.26
N GLY A 972 -14.64 9.13 -8.32
CA GLY A 972 -15.72 9.21 -9.30
C GLY A 972 -15.55 8.22 -10.46
N SER A 973 -16.65 7.69 -10.98
CA SER A 973 -16.68 6.85 -12.19
C SER A 973 -17.93 7.11 -13.03
N PHE A 974 -17.87 6.73 -14.29
CA PHE A 974 -18.96 6.91 -15.25
C PHE A 974 -19.00 5.73 -16.22
N TYR A 975 -20.19 5.32 -16.66
CA TYR A 975 -20.29 4.45 -17.83
C TYR A 975 -21.44 4.80 -18.77
N ALA A 976 -21.28 4.40 -20.03
CA ALA A 976 -22.31 4.35 -21.05
C ALA A 976 -22.46 2.92 -21.57
N LYS A 977 -23.65 2.33 -21.43
CA LYS A 977 -23.93 0.89 -21.61
C LYS A 977 -25.16 0.69 -22.51
N PRO A 978 -25.01 0.61 -23.84
CA PRO A 978 -26.03 0.02 -24.71
C PRO A 978 -26.29 -1.46 -24.33
N MET A 979 -27.52 -1.93 -24.51
CA MET A 979 -27.94 -3.28 -24.13
C MET A 979 -28.92 -3.90 -25.12
N LEU A 980 -28.88 -5.22 -25.22
CA LEU A 980 -29.91 -6.07 -25.80
C LEU A 980 -30.29 -7.10 -24.72
N GLN A 981 -31.55 -7.15 -24.32
CA GLN A 981 -32.05 -8.11 -23.32
C GLN A 981 -33.27 -8.85 -23.86
N SER A 982 -33.44 -10.12 -23.49
CA SER A 982 -34.68 -10.87 -23.68
C SER A 982 -35.21 -11.34 -22.33
N ARG A 983 -36.54 -11.37 -22.21
CA ARG A 983 -37.26 -11.84 -21.02
C ARG A 983 -38.46 -12.66 -21.46
N GLU A 984 -38.67 -13.81 -20.84
CA GLU A 984 -39.79 -14.71 -21.13
C GLU A 984 -40.39 -15.17 -19.81
N VAL A 985 -41.63 -14.75 -19.51
CA VAL A 985 -42.32 -15.06 -18.27
C VAL A 985 -43.16 -16.32 -18.45
N SER A 986 -43.03 -17.29 -17.55
CA SER A 986 -43.88 -18.50 -17.61
C SER A 986 -45.23 -18.25 -16.96
N TYR A 987 -46.32 -18.56 -17.69
CA TYR A 987 -47.65 -18.70 -17.11
C TYR A 987 -47.71 -19.91 -16.18
N ASP A 988 -48.30 -19.75 -14.99
CA ASP A 988 -48.45 -20.81 -13.98
C ASP A 988 -49.74 -20.55 -13.17
N GLU A 989 -50.77 -21.38 -13.38
CA GLU A 989 -52.09 -21.26 -12.72
C GLU A 989 -52.04 -21.37 -11.19
N GLU A 990 -50.95 -21.90 -10.61
CA GLU A 990 -50.76 -21.99 -9.15
C GLU A 990 -50.06 -20.75 -8.56
N ARG A 991 -49.79 -19.71 -9.36
CA ARG A 991 -49.05 -18.49 -8.98
C ARG A 991 -49.86 -17.23 -9.23
N PHE A 992 -49.59 -16.20 -8.44
CA PHE A 992 -50.23 -14.88 -8.50
C PHE A 992 -50.15 -14.21 -9.90
N ILE A 993 -49.18 -14.61 -10.75
CA ILE A 993 -49.07 -14.06 -12.11
C ILE A 993 -50.31 -14.38 -12.97
N ALA A 994 -50.94 -15.54 -12.77
CA ALA A 994 -52.16 -15.95 -13.47
C ALA A 994 -53.44 -15.28 -12.91
N ASP A 995 -53.41 -14.81 -11.66
CA ASP A 995 -54.48 -13.97 -11.09
C ASP A 995 -54.36 -12.51 -11.54
N ALA A 996 -53.15 -12.06 -11.87
CA ALA A 996 -52.86 -10.69 -12.31
C ALA A 996 -53.07 -10.48 -13.83
N PHE A 997 -52.72 -11.47 -14.65
CA PHE A 997 -52.76 -11.39 -16.11
C PHE A 997 -53.40 -12.63 -16.75
N PRO A 998 -54.27 -12.48 -17.77
CA PRO A 998 -54.83 -13.62 -18.51
C PRO A 998 -53.75 -14.33 -19.34
N GLU A 999 -53.93 -15.63 -19.63
CA GLU A 999 -52.99 -16.44 -20.42
C GLU A 999 -52.65 -15.84 -21.79
N GLU A 1000 -53.59 -15.10 -22.41
CA GLU A 1000 -53.38 -14.43 -23.70
C GLU A 1000 -52.71 -13.04 -23.61
N ASN A 1001 -52.15 -12.67 -22.45
CA ASN A 1001 -51.39 -11.43 -22.27
C ASN A 1001 -49.98 -11.56 -22.87
N ASP A 1002 -49.51 -10.52 -23.55
CA ASP A 1002 -48.24 -10.55 -24.27
C ASP A 1002 -46.99 -10.51 -23.39
N LEU A 1003 -47.14 -10.29 -22.07
CA LEU A 1003 -46.13 -10.55 -21.05
C LEU A 1003 -45.59 -12.00 -21.07
N PHE A 1004 -46.43 -12.97 -21.49
CA PHE A 1004 -46.07 -14.39 -21.56
C PHE A 1004 -45.44 -14.79 -22.91
N ASP A 1005 -45.43 -13.89 -23.89
CA ASP A 1005 -44.59 -14.03 -25.08
C ASP A 1005 -43.13 -13.69 -24.74
N GLN A 1006 -42.19 -14.12 -25.58
CA GLN A 1006 -40.80 -13.69 -25.49
C GLN A 1006 -40.70 -12.20 -25.81
N GLN A 1007 -40.14 -11.41 -24.89
CA GLN A 1007 -39.98 -9.96 -25.01
C GLN A 1007 -38.51 -9.59 -25.26
N LEU A 1008 -38.16 -9.12 -26.46
CA LEU A 1008 -36.81 -8.65 -26.81
C LEU A 1008 -36.73 -7.12 -26.78
N TYR A 1009 -35.86 -6.57 -25.92
CA TYR A 1009 -35.62 -5.12 -25.82
C TYR A 1009 -34.24 -4.73 -26.29
N ALA A 1010 -34.16 -3.63 -27.03
CA ALA A 1010 -32.94 -2.84 -27.18
C ALA A 1010 -33.00 -1.61 -26.27
N GLY A 1011 -31.85 -1.16 -25.78
CA GLY A 1011 -31.80 0.00 -24.89
C GLY A 1011 -30.40 0.55 -24.68
N GLY A 1012 -30.31 1.51 -23.76
CA GLY A 1012 -29.04 2.05 -23.30
C GLY A 1012 -29.17 2.77 -21.97
N GLU A 1013 -28.07 2.81 -21.25
CA GLU A 1013 -27.97 3.32 -19.89
C GLU A 1013 -26.72 4.19 -19.74
N LEU A 1014 -26.82 5.27 -18.97
CA LEU A 1014 -25.72 6.11 -18.51
C LEU A 1014 -25.72 6.09 -16.99
N ASN A 1015 -24.55 5.96 -16.39
CA ASN A 1015 -24.36 6.00 -14.94
C ASN A 1015 -23.24 6.99 -14.58
N TYR A 1016 -23.44 7.71 -13.49
CA TYR A 1016 -22.36 8.35 -12.74
C TYR A 1016 -22.40 7.88 -11.29
N HIS A 1017 -21.27 7.43 -10.79
CA HIS A 1017 -21.09 6.94 -9.43
C HIS A 1017 -19.93 7.68 -8.76
N TYR A 1018 -20.04 7.94 -7.46
CA TYR A 1018 -19.01 8.55 -6.65
C TYR A 1018 -19.00 7.92 -5.26
N GLU A 1019 -17.84 7.48 -4.78
CA GLU A 1019 -17.66 6.96 -3.43
C GLU A 1019 -16.41 7.56 -2.75
N ASN A 1020 -16.58 8.02 -1.52
CA ASN A 1020 -15.48 8.23 -0.58
C ASN A 1020 -15.91 7.82 0.85
N ARG A 1021 -15.14 6.93 1.48
CA ARG A 1021 -15.42 6.35 2.79
C ARG A 1021 -14.14 6.12 3.58
N ASP A 1022 -14.19 6.33 4.90
CA ASP A 1022 -13.05 6.09 5.80
C ASP A 1022 -12.72 4.60 5.98
N ASN A 1023 -13.73 3.73 5.98
CA ASN A 1023 -13.56 2.31 6.23
C ASN A 1023 -14.66 1.50 5.52
N PRO A 1024 -14.31 0.54 4.64
CA PRO A 1024 -15.32 -0.22 3.89
C PRO A 1024 -16.07 -1.29 4.72
N ALA A 1025 -15.52 -1.74 5.85
CA ALA A 1025 -16.13 -2.77 6.69
C ALA A 1025 -17.08 -2.19 7.74
N TYR A 1026 -16.82 -0.97 8.22
CA TYR A 1026 -17.74 -0.15 9.02
C TYR A 1026 -17.45 1.32 8.73
N PRO A 1027 -18.14 1.92 7.74
CA PRO A 1027 -17.98 3.34 7.46
C PRO A 1027 -18.43 4.14 8.67
N SER A 1028 -17.51 4.88 9.28
CA SER A 1028 -17.84 5.84 10.34
C SER A 1028 -18.08 7.24 9.78
N ARG A 1029 -17.57 7.46 8.55
CA ARG A 1029 -17.63 8.69 7.79
C ARG A 1029 -17.60 8.36 6.29
N GLY A 1030 -18.50 8.93 5.53
CA GLY A 1030 -18.44 8.83 4.07
C GLY A 1030 -19.61 9.45 3.34
N PHE A 1031 -19.45 9.53 2.04
CA PHE A 1031 -20.43 10.00 1.07
C PHE A 1031 -20.35 9.08 -0.15
N GLU A 1032 -21.51 8.60 -0.58
CA GLU A 1032 -21.65 7.78 -1.77
C GLU A 1032 -22.87 8.27 -2.54
N ALA A 1033 -22.77 8.39 -3.86
CA ALA A 1033 -23.87 8.82 -4.70
C ALA A 1033 -23.83 8.09 -6.04
N ASP A 1034 -25.01 7.76 -6.54
CA ASP A 1034 -25.22 7.12 -7.84
C ASP A 1034 -26.38 7.79 -8.56
N ILE A 1035 -26.23 7.97 -9.86
CA ILE A 1035 -27.34 8.31 -10.73
C ILE A 1035 -27.26 7.49 -12.01
N THR A 1036 -28.19 6.55 -12.11
CA THR A 1036 -28.41 5.75 -13.32
C THR A 1036 -29.59 6.31 -14.11
N THR A 1037 -29.44 6.47 -15.42
CA THR A 1037 -30.52 6.91 -16.34
C THR A 1037 -30.48 6.07 -17.61
N GLY A 1038 -31.63 5.72 -18.17
CA GLY A 1038 -31.66 4.85 -19.35
C GLY A 1038 -32.96 4.90 -20.12
N TYR A 1039 -32.97 4.19 -21.25
CA TYR A 1039 -34.13 3.99 -22.12
C TYR A 1039 -34.13 2.56 -22.65
N LYS A 1040 -35.31 1.93 -22.70
CA LYS A 1040 -35.55 0.59 -23.26
C LYS A 1040 -36.75 0.66 -24.19
N THR A 1041 -36.69 -0.09 -25.28
CA THR A 1041 -37.79 -0.27 -26.24
C THR A 1041 -37.81 -1.72 -26.72
N ASN A 1042 -39.00 -2.32 -26.81
CA ASN A 1042 -39.19 -3.63 -27.40
C ASN A 1042 -38.94 -3.56 -28.92
N ILE A 1043 -38.35 -4.62 -29.49
CA ILE A 1043 -37.98 -4.69 -30.90
C ILE A 1043 -38.47 -5.95 -31.64
N ASP A 1044 -39.25 -6.82 -31.00
CA ASP A 1044 -39.85 -8.02 -31.62
C ASP A 1044 -41.36 -7.93 -31.87
N GLY A 1045 -42.02 -6.84 -31.46
CA GLY A 1045 -43.36 -6.48 -31.97
C GLY A 1045 -44.32 -5.93 -30.93
N HIS A 1046 -43.90 -5.82 -29.67
CA HIS A 1046 -44.70 -5.31 -28.56
C HIS A 1046 -44.48 -3.80 -28.39
N ASN A 1047 -45.43 -3.12 -27.74
CA ASN A 1047 -45.43 -1.64 -27.64
C ASN A 1047 -44.67 -1.09 -26.43
N ASN A 1048 -43.88 -1.92 -25.74
CA ASN A 1048 -43.17 -1.55 -24.52
C ASN A 1048 -42.01 -0.59 -24.82
N GLU A 1049 -42.12 0.65 -24.37
CA GLU A 1049 -41.07 1.67 -24.48
C GLU A 1049 -41.11 2.66 -23.30
N PHE A 1050 -39.95 2.87 -22.68
CA PHE A 1050 -39.84 3.75 -21.51
C PHE A 1050 -38.42 4.24 -21.28
N ALA A 1051 -38.30 5.46 -20.75
CA ALA A 1051 -37.10 5.96 -20.11
C ALA A 1051 -37.19 5.78 -18.59
N TYR A 1052 -36.07 5.77 -17.88
CA TYR A 1052 -36.04 5.74 -16.42
C TYR A 1052 -34.86 6.52 -15.86
N VAL A 1053 -35.02 7.01 -14.62
CA VAL A 1053 -33.93 7.57 -13.81
C VAL A 1053 -33.99 6.97 -12.40
N SER A 1054 -32.84 6.59 -11.86
CA SER A 1054 -32.69 5.90 -10.59
C SER A 1054 -31.52 6.49 -9.79
N PRO A 1055 -31.72 7.62 -9.09
CA PRO A 1055 -30.71 8.22 -8.22
C PRO A 1055 -30.79 7.66 -6.79
N TRP A 1056 -29.63 7.54 -6.14
CA TRP A 1056 -29.54 7.40 -4.69
C TRP A 1056 -28.29 8.07 -4.13
N LEU A 1057 -28.34 8.37 -2.84
CA LEU A 1057 -27.29 9.05 -2.10
C LEU A 1057 -27.24 8.49 -0.68
N ALA A 1058 -26.04 8.14 -0.21
CA ALA A 1058 -25.77 7.69 1.14
C ALA A 1058 -24.76 8.60 1.85
N ILE A 1059 -25.01 8.87 3.12
CA ILE A 1059 -24.11 9.62 4.01
C ILE A 1059 -23.95 8.82 5.30
N ASP A 1060 -22.70 8.53 5.66
CA ASP A 1060 -22.32 8.06 6.98
C ASP A 1060 -21.74 9.27 7.73
N TYR A 1061 -22.43 9.75 8.77
CA TYR A 1061 -22.01 10.93 9.55
C TYR A 1061 -21.65 10.55 10.99
N PRO A 1062 -20.41 10.82 11.45
CA PRO A 1062 -20.00 10.53 12.82
C PRO A 1062 -20.66 11.51 13.80
N LEU A 1063 -21.57 11.00 14.64
CA LEU A 1063 -22.17 11.74 15.76
C LEU A 1063 -21.17 11.96 16.91
N HIS A 1064 -20.14 11.13 16.97
CA HIS A 1064 -18.99 11.29 17.85
C HIS A 1064 -17.70 11.14 17.04
N GLU A 1065 -16.71 12.01 17.26
CA GLU A 1065 -15.50 12.10 16.44
C GLU A 1065 -14.60 10.83 16.48
N SER A 1066 -14.85 9.87 17.36
CA SER A 1066 -14.19 8.55 17.39
C SER A 1066 -14.86 7.48 16.50
N GLY A 1067 -15.91 7.83 15.76
CA GLY A 1067 -16.69 6.90 14.94
C GLY A 1067 -17.55 5.90 15.72
N ILE A 1068 -17.58 5.96 17.06
CA ILE A 1068 -18.34 5.01 17.90
C ILE A 1068 -19.86 5.16 17.74
N ALA A 1069 -20.36 6.34 17.37
CA ALA A 1069 -21.76 6.60 17.08
C ALA A 1069 -21.85 7.27 15.71
N VAL A 1070 -22.62 6.66 14.80
CA VAL A 1070 -22.73 7.05 13.39
C VAL A 1070 -24.21 7.13 13.03
N LEU A 1071 -24.60 8.23 12.38
CA LEU A 1071 -25.88 8.35 11.71
C LEU A 1071 -25.67 8.05 10.24
N ALA A 1072 -26.13 6.89 9.79
CA ALA A 1072 -26.10 6.50 8.39
C ALA A 1072 -27.48 6.72 7.77
N THR A 1073 -27.52 7.39 6.62
CA THR A 1073 -28.75 7.65 5.86
C THR A 1073 -28.52 7.29 4.40
N LYS A 1074 -29.47 6.56 3.79
CA LYS A 1074 -29.52 6.30 2.35
C LYS A 1074 -30.89 6.71 1.83
N VAL A 1075 -30.92 7.66 0.90
CA VAL A 1075 -32.14 8.14 0.22
C VAL A 1075 -32.04 7.81 -1.26
N GLY A 1076 -33.12 7.35 -1.86
CA GLY A 1076 -33.12 6.99 -3.28
C GLY A 1076 -34.50 6.72 -3.83
N GLY A 1077 -34.55 6.37 -5.10
CA GLY A 1077 -35.79 6.03 -5.80
C GLY A 1077 -35.54 5.70 -7.26
N LYS A 1078 -36.61 5.34 -7.97
CA LYS A 1078 -36.61 5.13 -9.42
C LYS A 1078 -37.88 5.75 -9.99
N ALA A 1079 -37.78 6.44 -11.13
CA ALA A 1079 -38.92 6.99 -11.84
C ALA A 1079 -38.87 6.55 -13.30
N ILE A 1080 -40.00 6.05 -13.80
CA ILE A 1080 -40.21 5.60 -15.19
C ILE A 1080 -41.03 6.66 -15.93
N PHE A 1081 -40.64 6.93 -17.17
CA PHE A 1081 -41.27 7.87 -18.10
C PHE A 1081 -41.72 7.12 -19.35
N GLY A 1082 -42.98 7.27 -19.73
CA GLY A 1082 -43.66 6.35 -20.64
C GLY A 1082 -44.65 5.47 -19.88
N ASP A 1083 -45.68 4.99 -20.56
CA ASP A 1083 -46.83 4.30 -19.94
C ASP A 1083 -46.81 2.79 -20.27
N ASN A 1084 -45.93 2.36 -21.19
CA ASN A 1084 -45.81 0.97 -21.65
C ASN A 1084 -44.51 0.35 -21.09
N TYR A 1085 -44.57 -0.24 -19.89
CA TYR A 1085 -43.46 -0.95 -19.26
C TYR A 1085 -43.99 -2.15 -18.47
N GLU A 1086 -43.19 -3.20 -18.35
CA GLU A 1086 -43.59 -4.42 -17.64
C GLU A 1086 -43.20 -4.41 -16.16
N TYR A 1087 -43.89 -5.23 -15.36
CA TYR A 1087 -43.68 -5.28 -13.91
C TYR A 1087 -42.21 -5.51 -13.52
N TYR A 1088 -41.47 -6.33 -14.28
CA TYR A 1088 -40.06 -6.66 -14.02
C TYR A 1088 -39.07 -5.52 -14.31
N ASP A 1089 -39.55 -4.42 -14.92
CA ASP A 1089 -38.78 -3.19 -15.17
C ASP A 1089 -39.28 -2.02 -14.29
N GLY A 1090 -40.24 -2.28 -13.40
CA GLY A 1090 -40.86 -1.31 -12.51
C GLY A 1090 -39.94 -0.63 -11.48
N ALA A 1091 -40.50 0.36 -10.78
CA ALA A 1091 -39.89 1.06 -9.66
C ALA A 1091 -40.20 0.32 -8.34
N ILE A 1092 -39.33 -0.64 -8.01
CA ILE A 1092 -39.57 -1.67 -7.00
C ILE A 1092 -39.02 -1.28 -5.62
N LEU A 1093 -39.70 -1.69 -4.54
CA LEU A 1093 -39.24 -1.59 -3.14
C LEU A 1093 -39.45 -2.90 -2.34
N GLY A 1094 -38.59 -3.12 -1.35
CA GLY A 1094 -38.48 -4.32 -0.52
C GLY A 1094 -37.20 -5.12 -0.83
N GLY A 1095 -36.50 -5.60 0.20
CA GLY A 1095 -35.20 -6.27 0.05
C GLY A 1095 -34.27 -5.99 1.23
N ASN A 1096 -32.95 -6.07 1.04
CA ASN A 1096 -31.96 -5.66 2.07
C ASN A 1096 -31.57 -4.17 1.97
N GLU A 1097 -31.62 -3.61 0.76
CA GLU A 1097 -31.26 -2.23 0.42
C GLU A 1097 -32.20 -1.17 1.01
N ASN A 1098 -33.49 -1.49 1.02
CA ASN A 1098 -34.58 -0.60 1.40
C ASN A 1098 -35.75 -1.41 1.97
N LEU A 1099 -36.62 -0.77 2.76
CA LEU A 1099 -37.81 -1.39 3.35
C LEU A 1099 -37.55 -2.82 3.90
N ARG A 1100 -36.50 -2.96 4.72
CA ARG A 1100 -35.89 -4.22 5.20
C ARG A 1100 -36.81 -5.24 5.87
N ALA A 1101 -37.95 -4.84 6.41
CA ALA A 1101 -38.97 -5.78 6.93
C ALA A 1101 -39.75 -6.54 5.85
N TYR A 1102 -39.82 -6.01 4.63
CA TYR A 1102 -40.65 -6.52 3.54
C TYR A 1102 -39.85 -7.52 2.68
N ARG A 1103 -40.54 -8.40 1.93
CA ARG A 1103 -39.89 -9.39 1.01
C ARG A 1103 -39.14 -8.68 -0.14
N TRP A 1104 -38.29 -9.41 -0.85
CA TRP A 1104 -37.78 -8.90 -2.13
C TRP A 1104 -38.94 -8.63 -3.11
N GLU A 1105 -38.78 -7.57 -3.91
CA GLU A 1105 -39.75 -7.06 -4.89
C GLU A 1105 -41.19 -6.81 -4.38
N ARG A 1106 -41.34 -6.53 -3.08
CA ARG A 1106 -42.65 -6.51 -2.41
C ARG A 1106 -43.65 -5.47 -2.95
N PHE A 1107 -43.17 -4.29 -3.38
CA PHE A 1107 -44.02 -3.22 -3.91
C PHE A 1107 -43.52 -2.77 -5.28
N ASN A 1108 -44.44 -2.57 -6.22
CA ASN A 1108 -44.13 -2.24 -7.62
C ASN A 1108 -44.95 -1.03 -8.11
N GLY A 1109 -44.45 -0.29 -9.08
CA GLY A 1109 -45.13 0.85 -9.70
C GLY A 1109 -44.23 1.62 -10.67
N LYS A 1110 -44.73 2.75 -11.16
CA LYS A 1110 -44.04 3.64 -12.13
C LYS A 1110 -42.97 4.52 -11.48
N GLN A 1111 -43.18 4.90 -10.22
CA GLN A 1111 -42.22 5.68 -9.45
C GLN A 1111 -42.04 5.08 -8.06
N SER A 1112 -40.86 5.20 -7.48
CA SER A 1112 -40.56 4.81 -6.10
C SER A 1112 -39.68 5.85 -5.41
N PHE A 1113 -39.84 5.94 -4.09
CA PHE A 1113 -38.96 6.67 -3.20
C PHE A 1113 -38.77 5.83 -1.95
N TYR A 1114 -37.55 5.79 -1.43
CA TYR A 1114 -37.24 5.25 -0.12
C TYR A 1114 -36.22 6.14 0.62
N HIS A 1115 -36.29 6.08 1.94
CA HIS A 1115 -35.28 6.61 2.82
C HIS A 1115 -35.10 5.63 3.98
N SER A 1116 -33.87 5.16 4.13
CA SER A 1116 -33.41 4.27 5.20
C SER A 1116 -32.48 5.07 6.11
N THR A 1117 -32.71 5.05 7.42
CA THR A 1117 -31.82 5.67 8.42
C THR A 1117 -31.44 4.64 9.48
N ASP A 1118 -30.14 4.52 9.76
CA ASP A 1118 -29.58 3.74 10.85
C ASP A 1118 -28.82 4.62 11.84
N LEU A 1119 -29.17 4.55 13.12
CA LEU A 1119 -28.30 4.95 14.21
C LEU A 1119 -27.44 3.75 14.59
N ARG A 1120 -26.16 3.75 14.19
CA ARG A 1120 -25.18 2.70 14.53
C ARG A 1120 -24.38 3.13 15.74
N VAL A 1121 -24.31 2.28 16.77
CA VAL A 1121 -23.57 2.54 18.01
C VAL A 1121 -22.72 1.33 18.37
N GLY A 1122 -21.40 1.52 18.38
CA GLY A 1122 -20.46 0.58 18.99
C GLY A 1122 -20.69 0.53 20.50
N ILE A 1123 -21.03 -0.65 21.02
CA ILE A 1123 -21.25 -0.87 22.46
C ILE A 1123 -19.90 -1.10 23.14
N SER A 1124 -19.05 -1.91 22.53
CA SER A 1124 -17.76 -2.27 23.09
C SER A 1124 -16.79 -2.64 21.98
N ARG A 1125 -15.57 -2.11 22.10
CA ARG A 1125 -14.38 -2.73 21.52
C ARG A 1125 -13.79 -3.61 22.60
N PHE A 1126 -13.59 -4.88 22.29
CA PHE A 1126 -12.84 -5.78 23.17
C PHE A 1126 -11.77 -6.49 22.38
N LYS A 1127 -10.57 -6.49 22.95
CA LYS A 1127 -9.42 -7.24 22.46
C LYS A 1127 -9.73 -8.72 22.68
N THR A 1128 -10.19 -9.41 21.64
CA THR A 1128 -10.35 -10.86 21.73
C THR A 1128 -9.00 -11.53 21.65
N ASN A 1129 -8.98 -12.82 22.01
CA ASN A 1129 -7.88 -13.68 21.64
C ASN A 1129 -7.69 -13.82 20.13
N PHE A 1130 -8.51 -13.28 19.21
CA PHE A 1130 -8.32 -13.38 17.75
C PHE A 1130 -7.87 -12.06 17.10
N ILE A 1131 -8.79 -11.11 16.94
CA ILE A 1131 -8.55 -9.74 16.48
C ILE A 1131 -9.34 -8.78 17.38
N PRO A 1132 -9.05 -7.46 17.39
CA PRO A 1132 -9.94 -6.48 17.98
C PRO A 1132 -11.33 -6.61 17.36
N LEU A 1133 -12.33 -6.99 18.15
CA LEU A 1133 -13.73 -6.99 17.72
C LEU A 1133 -14.40 -5.73 18.22
N GLN A 1134 -15.03 -5.00 17.31
CA GLN A 1134 -16.02 -4.00 17.65
C GLN A 1134 -17.40 -4.64 17.52
N ILE A 1135 -18.10 -4.79 18.64
CA ILE A 1135 -19.52 -5.13 18.64
C ILE A 1135 -20.33 -3.86 18.85
N GLY A 1136 -21.38 -3.72 18.05
CA GLY A 1136 -22.37 -2.68 18.22
C GLY A 1136 -23.76 -3.14 17.89
N VAL A 1137 -24.67 -2.20 18.05
CA VAL A 1137 -26.06 -2.31 17.63
C VAL A 1137 -26.37 -1.25 16.59
N SER A 1138 -27.39 -1.50 15.78
CA SER A 1138 -28.09 -0.46 15.04
C SER A 1138 -29.54 -0.36 15.51
N ALA A 1139 -30.10 0.84 15.42
CA ALA A 1139 -31.53 1.06 15.39
C ALA A 1139 -31.87 1.67 14.04
N GLY A 1140 -32.70 0.98 13.26
CA GLY A 1140 -33.03 1.35 11.88
C GLY A 1140 -34.50 1.72 11.70
N PHE A 1141 -34.76 2.69 10.84
CA PHE A 1141 -36.10 3.08 10.39
C PHE A 1141 -36.06 3.30 8.88
N ASP A 1142 -36.89 2.55 8.16
CA ASP A 1142 -37.08 2.73 6.72
C ASP A 1142 -38.49 3.24 6.45
N TYR A 1143 -38.64 4.12 5.46
CA TYR A 1143 -39.94 4.38 4.86
C TYR A 1143 -39.82 4.58 3.35
N GLY A 1144 -40.91 4.26 2.66
CA GLY A 1144 -40.97 4.35 1.21
C GLY A 1144 -42.39 4.25 0.67
N ARG A 1145 -42.52 4.60 -0.62
CA ARG A 1145 -43.77 4.57 -1.37
C ARG A 1145 -43.46 4.25 -2.82
N VAL A 1146 -44.36 3.51 -3.44
CA VAL A 1146 -44.45 3.38 -4.90
C VAL A 1146 -45.72 4.07 -5.38
N TRP A 1147 -45.66 4.64 -6.57
CA TRP A 1147 -46.79 5.24 -7.28
C TRP A 1147 -47.02 4.46 -8.58
N ALA A 1148 -48.20 3.88 -8.72
CA ALA A 1148 -48.70 3.26 -9.95
C ALA A 1148 -49.82 4.14 -10.54
N GLU A 1149 -50.14 3.99 -11.82
CA GLU A 1149 -50.93 4.99 -12.58
C GLU A 1149 -52.33 5.21 -12.00
N ASP A 1150 -53.04 4.14 -11.66
CA ASP A 1150 -54.38 4.17 -11.07
C ASP A 1150 -54.39 4.24 -9.52
N SER A 1151 -53.23 4.42 -8.88
CA SER A 1151 -53.12 4.41 -7.42
C SER A 1151 -53.43 5.78 -6.79
N THR A 1152 -54.63 5.91 -6.21
CA THR A 1152 -55.02 7.05 -5.37
C THR A 1152 -54.52 6.95 -3.92
N SER A 1153 -53.70 5.95 -3.58
CA SER A 1153 -53.27 5.68 -2.20
C SER A 1153 -52.17 6.62 -1.73
N ASP A 1154 -52.45 7.44 -0.72
CA ASP A 1154 -51.46 8.25 0.00
C ASP A 1154 -50.66 7.49 1.07
N LYS A 1155 -50.80 6.17 1.12
CA LYS A 1155 -50.10 5.34 2.10
C LYS A 1155 -48.58 5.35 1.85
N TRP A 1156 -47.85 5.64 2.91
CA TRP A 1156 -46.43 5.34 3.03
C TRP A 1156 -46.25 4.03 3.80
N ARG A 1157 -45.40 3.13 3.31
CA ARG A 1157 -44.96 1.97 4.10
C ARG A 1157 -43.73 2.37 4.88
N ASN A 1158 -43.67 1.92 6.12
CA ASN A 1158 -42.50 2.03 6.96
C ASN A 1158 -42.20 0.70 7.63
N ASN A 1159 -41.00 0.63 8.19
CA ASN A 1159 -40.63 -0.38 9.15
C ASN A 1159 -39.74 0.25 10.23
N TYR A 1160 -39.51 -0.50 11.29
CA TYR A 1160 -38.46 -0.21 12.24
C TYR A 1160 -37.82 -1.51 12.70
N GLY A 1161 -36.57 -1.43 13.14
CA GLY A 1161 -35.84 -2.60 13.57
C GLY A 1161 -34.52 -2.24 14.21
N GLY A 1162 -33.68 -3.24 14.33
CA GLY A 1162 -32.30 -3.06 14.75
C GLY A 1162 -31.49 -4.28 14.43
N SER A 1163 -30.18 -4.15 14.51
CA SER A 1163 -29.25 -5.25 14.30
C SER A 1163 -28.19 -5.31 15.37
N ILE A 1164 -27.60 -6.49 15.53
CA ILE A 1164 -26.33 -6.69 16.22
C ILE A 1164 -25.29 -6.93 15.14
N TRP A 1165 -24.21 -6.16 15.18
CA TRP A 1165 -23.11 -6.27 14.23
C TRP A 1165 -21.78 -6.47 14.95
N ILE A 1166 -20.88 -7.19 14.27
CA ILE A 1166 -19.53 -7.52 14.72
C ILE A 1166 -18.60 -7.19 13.56
N ASN A 1167 -17.65 -6.27 13.78
CA ASN A 1167 -16.59 -5.95 12.82
C ASN A 1167 -15.24 -6.38 13.41
N GLY A 1168 -14.41 -7.03 12.60
CA GLY A 1168 -13.05 -7.42 12.93
C GLY A 1168 -12.00 -6.64 12.16
N PHE A 1169 -11.76 -5.38 12.54
CA PHE A 1169 -10.65 -4.51 12.07
C PHE A 1169 -10.33 -4.67 10.57
N ASN A 1170 -11.35 -4.46 9.72
CA ASN A 1170 -11.33 -4.56 8.24
C ASN A 1170 -11.34 -5.98 7.61
N ALA A 1171 -11.15 -7.05 8.39
CA ALA A 1171 -11.11 -8.41 7.84
C ALA A 1171 -12.50 -8.97 7.48
N PHE A 1172 -13.49 -8.79 8.36
CA PHE A 1172 -14.86 -9.21 8.14
C PHE A 1172 -15.88 -8.34 8.88
N THR A 1173 -17.13 -8.37 8.39
CA THR A 1173 -18.30 -7.84 9.07
C THR A 1173 -19.41 -8.89 9.11
N ALA A 1174 -19.94 -9.14 10.31
CA ALA A 1174 -21.16 -9.91 10.54
C ALA A 1174 -22.27 -8.96 10.99
N ASN A 1175 -23.49 -9.12 10.47
CA ASN A 1175 -24.64 -8.30 10.81
C ASN A 1175 -25.89 -9.19 10.90
N THR A 1176 -26.57 -9.19 12.05
CA THR A 1176 -27.84 -9.91 12.26
C THR A 1176 -28.93 -8.92 12.63
N GLY A 1177 -29.85 -8.66 11.70
CA GLY A 1177 -30.92 -7.68 11.85
C GLY A 1177 -32.30 -8.31 12.03
N TYR A 1178 -33.19 -7.61 12.73
CA TYR A 1178 -34.62 -7.92 12.76
C TYR A 1178 -35.44 -6.64 12.56
N TYR A 1179 -36.25 -6.63 11.51
CA TYR A 1179 -37.07 -5.49 11.10
C TYR A 1179 -38.54 -5.88 11.07
N TYR A 1180 -39.41 -4.99 11.54
CA TYR A 1180 -40.85 -5.20 11.66
C TYR A 1180 -41.63 -4.12 10.89
N GLY A 1181 -42.61 -4.54 10.09
CA GLY A 1181 -43.52 -3.67 9.35
C GLY A 1181 -44.94 -4.24 9.33
N ASP A 1182 -45.80 -3.72 8.44
CA ASP A 1182 -47.19 -4.17 8.29
C ASP A 1182 -47.29 -5.67 7.93
N ASP A 1183 -46.32 -6.18 7.16
CA ASP A 1183 -46.20 -7.58 6.73
C ASP A 1183 -45.57 -8.50 7.80
N GLY A 1184 -45.35 -7.98 9.02
CA GLY A 1184 -44.73 -8.70 10.14
C GLY A 1184 -43.21 -8.50 10.24
N GLY A 1185 -42.54 -9.49 10.84
CA GLY A 1185 -41.11 -9.44 11.15
C GLY A 1185 -40.23 -10.25 10.19
N ARG A 1186 -39.10 -9.68 9.78
CA ARG A 1186 -38.08 -10.33 8.95
C ARG A 1186 -36.72 -10.30 9.63
N LEU A 1187 -36.11 -11.47 9.76
CA LEU A 1187 -34.71 -11.64 10.16
C LEU A 1187 -33.83 -11.49 8.92
N THR A 1188 -32.75 -10.72 9.04
CA THR A 1188 -31.68 -10.61 8.04
C THR A 1188 -30.36 -11.05 8.68
N PHE A 1189 -29.54 -11.74 7.90
CA PHE A 1189 -28.17 -12.10 8.27
C PHE A 1189 -27.25 -11.78 7.10
N THR A 1190 -26.10 -11.19 7.40
CA THR A 1190 -25.06 -10.88 6.41
C THR A 1190 -23.72 -11.18 7.06
N PHE A 1191 -22.87 -11.93 6.37
CA PHE A 1191 -21.50 -12.17 6.79
C PHE A 1191 -20.62 -12.08 5.55
N GLY A 1192 -19.65 -11.15 5.58
CA GLY A 1192 -18.75 -10.91 4.47
C GLY A 1192 -17.32 -10.73 4.95
N PHE A 1193 -16.38 -11.30 4.20
CA PHE A 1193 -14.96 -10.98 4.28
C PHE A 1193 -14.58 -9.93 3.23
N LYS A 1194 -13.53 -9.16 3.49
CA LYS A 1194 -12.95 -8.23 2.51
C LYS A 1194 -11.80 -8.94 1.74
N PHE A 1195 -12.12 -9.73 0.70
CA PHE A 1195 -11.15 -10.49 -0.12
C PHE A 1195 -11.39 -10.46 -1.64
#